data_AF-A0A1Z4LJH5-F1
#
_entry.id   AF-A0A1Z4LJH5-F1
#
_cell.length_a   1.000
_cell.length_b   1.000
_cell.length_c   1.000
_cell.angle_alpha   90.00
_cell.angle_beta   90.00
_cell.angle_gamma   90.00
#
_symmetry.space_group_name_H-M   'P 1'
#
loop_
_entity.id
_entity.type
_entity.pdbx_description
1 polymer ?
#
loop_
_entity_poly.entity_id
_entity_poly.type
_entity_poly.pdbx_seq_one_letter_code
_entity_poly.pdbx_strand_id
1 'polypeptide(L)'
;MVHRISNLTIARVNKLSRRSKKLTAITSLVMVIIFAGNSVSAQLAPFGPLSSVTVPRPDNINNFIKDKTAAIALGKTLFWDMQVGSDGIQSCASCHFNAGADSRSKNQIQPSQNNSFDIASGPNYQLVPGDYPFHQLENVDDRSSTVLRSVDDVTSSQGVFRKKFVDVEPGSAEDVTTPLNDTTFNVNGVNVRRVTRRNTPSVINAVFNFRNLWDGKAQNTFNGVNALGLRDRRAFVLKAPNKRQLKDVRVKINNASLASQAVGPPLNSFEIGAENDEVIAPFVVNLDESEENVEVLTEEGALIEKGSAVEGVSAEESLELTKQLKQDATKIQPIEQPKRRRRFKRFGRKLGKKLLAVTPLNKQVVASDDSVLGGLSKSPTGLNKSYERMVKDAFRRKWWDSNLAIRINPKNGRRRFFRKPKNRPLKTNEYTLMEYNFALFFGLAVQEYESTLISDQTPFDEFLAGNTSAMTADQIQGFQLFQRNGCVNCHIGSELTAASVSNVNSKGRIERDIFPPQPALDTGFFAIGVRPSGEDPGVAGKDEFDNSFSEATLALEGKFKKLLGEEPPFVPNSTGDIVATSAFKTPGLRNVELTAPYFHNGGQSTLEQVVDFYKRGGNFGGLRELNLTQDDKDKVVAFLKALTDERVRNQQAPFDHPQIFIPNGHPNDENSVVVDSGASSNGVQQAEDNLLEIPAVGRNGGTPLAKFLE
;
A
#
# COMPACT_ATOMS: atom_id res chain seq x y z
N MET A 1 62.20 -23.23 36.47
CA MET A 1 61.92 -23.05 37.92
C MET A 1 60.40 -23.09 38.07
N VAL A 2 59.70 -24.05 38.71
CA VAL A 2 59.92 -24.92 39.90
C VAL A 2 59.35 -24.31 41.19
N HIS A 3 58.47 -25.09 41.88
CA HIS A 3 57.92 -24.92 43.25
C HIS A 3 56.83 -23.83 43.46
N ARG A 4 55.86 -23.91 44.40
CA ARG A 4 55.37 -24.90 45.44
C ARG A 4 54.00 -24.39 46.00
N ILE A 5 53.07 -25.09 46.69
CA ILE A 5 52.71 -26.50 47.00
C ILE A 5 51.17 -26.57 47.29
N SER A 6 50.58 -27.78 47.35
CA SER A 6 49.55 -28.26 48.33
C SER A 6 48.21 -28.74 47.72
N ASN A 7 47.50 -29.77 48.23
CA ASN A 7 47.89 -31.00 48.94
C ASN A 7 46.73 -32.05 48.93
N LEU A 8 47.12 -33.34 48.84
CA LEU A 8 46.56 -34.64 49.33
C LEU A 8 45.17 -34.75 50.03
N THR A 9 44.50 -35.92 50.20
CA THR A 9 44.32 -37.19 49.42
C THR A 9 43.53 -38.24 50.25
N ILE A 10 42.44 -38.81 49.69
CA ILE A 10 41.79 -40.15 49.92
C ILE A 10 41.33 -40.59 51.34
N ALA A 11 40.19 -41.32 51.38
CA ALA A 11 39.46 -41.83 52.57
C ALA A 11 39.71 -43.32 52.91
N ARG A 12 39.19 -43.83 54.06
CA ARG A 12 38.34 -45.05 54.15
C ARG A 12 37.84 -45.52 55.56
N VAL A 13 36.67 -46.19 55.54
CA VAL A 13 36.17 -47.33 56.38
C VAL A 13 35.58 -47.13 57.80
N ASN A 14 34.25 -47.29 57.86
CA ASN A 14 33.33 -47.98 58.80
C ASN A 14 33.63 -48.23 60.30
N LYS A 15 32.59 -47.99 61.13
CA LYS A 15 32.15 -48.92 62.20
C LYS A 15 30.63 -48.83 62.45
N LEU A 16 29.97 -49.91 62.90
CA LEU A 16 28.50 -50.00 63.04
C LEU A 16 27.99 -49.94 64.49
N SER A 17 26.80 -49.35 64.70
CA SER A 17 25.83 -49.63 65.79
C SER A 17 24.50 -48.90 65.49
N ARG A 18 23.33 -49.46 65.09
CA ARG A 18 22.60 -50.75 65.26
C ARG A 18 21.37 -50.64 66.19
N ARG A 19 20.30 -49.98 65.71
CA ARG A 19 18.86 -50.18 66.08
C ARG A 19 17.97 -49.56 64.98
N SER A 20 16.77 -50.03 64.60
CA SER A 20 16.33 -51.41 64.28
C SER A 20 14.87 -51.39 63.76
N LYS A 21 14.64 -51.83 62.51
CA LYS A 21 13.38 -52.38 61.93
C LYS A 21 12.06 -51.55 62.02
N LYS A 22 11.71 -50.87 60.92
CA LYS A 22 10.38 -50.67 60.29
C LYS A 22 10.62 -49.87 59.00
N LEU A 23 9.95 -50.07 57.85
CA LEU A 23 9.26 -51.23 57.28
C LEU A 23 9.50 -51.18 55.74
N THR A 24 9.14 -52.22 54.99
CA THR A 24 9.40 -52.38 53.54
C THR A 24 8.66 -51.40 52.62
N ALA A 25 9.19 -51.28 51.38
CA ALA A 25 8.55 -50.79 50.15
C ALA A 25 8.39 -49.25 49.95
N ILE A 26 9.47 -48.61 49.46
CA ILE A 26 9.38 -47.43 48.58
C ILE A 26 10.34 -47.63 47.40
N THR A 27 9.84 -48.21 46.30
CA THR A 27 10.58 -48.35 45.03
C THR A 27 9.70 -48.12 43.79
N SER A 28 8.45 -47.70 43.98
CA SER A 28 7.43 -47.62 42.92
C SER A 28 6.51 -46.39 43.08
N LEU A 29 7.10 -45.19 43.27
CA LEU A 29 6.35 -43.93 43.24
C LEU A 29 7.19 -42.75 42.68
N VAL A 30 7.72 -42.94 41.47
CA VAL A 30 8.34 -41.88 40.64
C VAL A 30 7.66 -41.79 39.25
N MET A 31 6.67 -42.64 38.99
CA MET A 31 5.65 -42.43 37.95
C MET A 31 4.31 -42.10 38.62
N VAL A 32 3.44 -41.41 37.89
CA VAL A 32 2.11 -40.91 38.33
C VAL A 32 2.17 -39.74 39.33
N ILE A 33 2.95 -38.70 38.99
CA ILE A 33 2.48 -37.30 39.12
C ILE A 33 2.75 -36.60 37.78
N ILE A 34 2.00 -36.98 36.74
CA ILE A 34 1.91 -36.28 35.46
C ILE A 34 0.43 -36.14 35.08
N PHE A 35 -0.37 -35.57 35.98
CA PHE A 35 -1.69 -35.02 35.71
C PHE A 35 -2.02 -33.97 36.79
N ALA A 36 -2.66 -32.88 36.37
CA ALA A 36 -2.87 -31.62 37.11
C ALA A 36 -1.58 -30.86 37.51
N GLY A 37 -1.64 -29.52 37.47
CA GLY A 37 -0.68 -28.64 38.15
C GLY A 37 0.37 -27.90 37.30
N ASN A 38 0.53 -28.18 36.01
CA ASN A 38 1.49 -27.45 35.15
C ASN A 38 0.96 -26.08 34.67
N SER A 39 0.76 -25.16 35.62
CA SER A 39 0.63 -23.72 35.37
C SER A 39 2.00 -23.13 34.99
N VAL A 40 2.58 -23.61 33.88
CA VAL A 40 3.81 -23.06 33.32
C VAL A 40 3.48 -21.68 32.76
N SER A 41 3.73 -20.66 33.56
CA SER A 41 3.67 -19.25 33.17
C SER A 41 4.77 -18.94 32.17
N ALA A 42 4.61 -19.40 30.92
CA ALA A 42 5.34 -18.86 29.80
C ALA A 42 5.10 -17.34 29.80
N GLN A 43 6.18 -16.56 29.75
CA GLN A 43 6.10 -15.10 29.75
C GLN A 43 5.55 -14.64 28.38
N LEU A 44 4.22 -14.64 28.25
CA LEU A 44 3.52 -14.22 27.04
C LEU A 44 3.99 -12.82 26.66
N ALA A 45 4.37 -12.61 25.39
CA ALA A 45 4.51 -11.26 24.87
C ALA A 45 3.16 -10.53 25.09
N PRO A 46 3.16 -9.25 25.52
CA PRO A 46 1.95 -8.57 25.95
C PRO A 46 1.08 -8.15 24.75
N PHE A 47 0.38 -9.11 24.17
CA PHE A 47 -0.77 -8.87 23.30
C PHE A 47 -1.89 -8.23 24.13
N GLY A 48 -2.32 -7.02 23.75
CA GLY A 48 -3.58 -6.44 24.18
C GLY A 48 -4.61 -6.43 23.03
N PRO A 49 -5.88 -6.12 23.30
CA PRO A 49 -6.86 -5.87 22.23
C PRO A 49 -6.40 -4.69 21.36
N LEU A 50 -6.72 -4.67 20.06
CA LEU A 50 -6.30 -3.57 19.17
C LEU A 50 -6.85 -2.21 19.59
N SER A 51 -8.00 -2.19 20.27
CA SER A 51 -8.61 -0.99 20.87
C SER A 51 -7.74 -0.30 21.93
N SER A 52 -6.69 -0.96 22.46
CA SER A 52 -5.69 -0.32 23.32
C SER A 52 -4.53 0.36 22.55
N VAL A 53 -4.46 0.21 21.23
CA VAL A 53 -3.40 0.81 20.40
C VAL A 53 -3.83 2.18 19.87
N THR A 54 -3.02 3.21 20.12
CA THR A 54 -3.21 4.53 19.52
C THR A 54 -3.03 4.47 18.00
N VAL A 55 -4.12 4.71 17.25
CA VAL A 55 -4.09 4.83 15.77
C VAL A 55 -3.06 5.89 15.35
N PRO A 56 -2.05 5.55 14.52
CA PRO A 56 -1.04 6.50 14.05
C PRO A 56 -1.65 7.69 13.29
N ARG A 57 -1.15 8.89 13.56
CA ARG A 57 -1.62 10.12 12.90
C ARG A 57 -0.46 11.09 12.64
N PRO A 58 -0.51 11.93 11.58
CA PRO A 58 0.48 12.98 11.38
C PRO A 58 0.30 14.12 12.38
N ASP A 59 1.34 14.45 13.15
CA ASP A 59 1.31 15.54 14.15
C ASP A 59 0.92 16.88 13.51
N ASN A 60 1.38 17.08 12.27
CA ASN A 60 1.15 18.30 11.50
C ASN A 60 -0.10 18.27 10.61
N ILE A 61 -0.97 17.25 10.68
CA ILE A 61 -2.17 17.12 9.83
C ILE A 61 -3.08 18.36 9.88
N ASN A 62 -3.15 18.98 11.07
CA ASN A 62 -3.88 20.21 11.34
C ASN A 62 -3.36 21.42 10.56
N ASN A 63 -2.20 21.35 9.88
CA ASN A 63 -1.76 22.39 8.93
C ASN A 63 -2.47 22.31 7.58
N PHE A 64 -3.08 21.18 7.25
CA PHE A 64 -3.71 20.89 5.96
C PHE A 64 -5.22 20.83 6.12
N ILE A 65 -5.67 19.95 7.00
CA ILE A 65 -7.06 19.74 7.37
C ILE A 65 -7.48 20.80 8.39
N LYS A 66 -8.76 21.20 8.34
CA LYS A 66 -9.44 22.03 9.37
C LYS A 66 -10.66 21.32 9.97
N ASP A 67 -11.17 20.28 9.31
CA ASP A 67 -12.33 19.49 9.71
C ASP A 67 -12.06 18.02 9.33
N LYS A 68 -11.92 17.14 10.33
CA LYS A 68 -11.65 15.71 10.10
C LYS A 68 -12.86 14.99 9.52
N THR A 69 -14.07 15.31 9.97
CA THR A 69 -15.31 14.66 9.51
C THR A 69 -15.55 14.93 8.03
N ALA A 70 -15.35 16.18 7.58
CA ALA A 70 -15.41 16.52 6.17
C ALA A 70 -14.28 15.87 5.33
N ALA A 71 -13.12 15.62 5.94
CA ALA A 71 -12.02 14.88 5.29
C ALA A 71 -12.33 13.38 5.13
N ILE A 72 -12.87 12.72 6.17
CA ILE A 72 -13.36 11.33 6.11
C ILE A 72 -14.42 11.19 5.02
N ALA A 73 -15.41 12.08 4.98
CA ALA A 73 -16.47 12.04 3.96
C ALA A 73 -15.90 12.17 2.53
N LEU A 74 -14.96 13.10 2.31
CA LEU A 74 -14.26 13.22 1.04
C LEU A 74 -13.40 11.97 0.73
N GLY A 75 -12.80 11.35 1.75
CA GLY A 75 -12.02 10.11 1.63
C GLY A 75 -12.86 8.92 1.17
N LYS A 76 -13.96 8.64 1.88
CA LYS A 76 -14.91 7.57 1.50
C LYS A 76 -15.45 7.80 0.10
N THR A 77 -15.80 9.04 -0.23
CA THR A 77 -16.25 9.41 -1.58
C THR A 77 -15.18 9.11 -2.64
N LEU A 78 -13.92 9.57 -2.44
CA LEU A 78 -12.83 9.34 -3.40
C LEU A 78 -12.34 7.89 -3.49
N PHE A 79 -12.50 7.09 -2.43
CA PHE A 79 -12.12 5.68 -2.44
C PHE A 79 -13.10 4.83 -3.27
N TRP A 80 -14.40 5.12 -3.15
CA TRP A 80 -15.49 4.36 -3.78
C TRP A 80 -15.93 4.89 -5.17
N ASP A 81 -15.69 6.15 -5.52
CA ASP A 81 -16.20 6.73 -6.78
C ASP A 81 -15.55 6.15 -8.03
N MET A 82 -16.34 5.43 -8.83
CA MET A 82 -15.95 4.83 -10.11
C MET A 82 -15.44 5.85 -11.13
N GLN A 83 -15.81 7.14 -10.98
CA GLN A 83 -15.35 8.23 -11.84
C GLN A 83 -13.88 8.63 -11.59
N VAL A 84 -13.20 8.04 -10.59
CA VAL A 84 -11.76 8.24 -10.35
C VAL A 84 -10.93 7.57 -11.44
N GLY A 85 -11.29 6.36 -11.87
CA GLY A 85 -10.58 5.61 -12.91
C GLY A 85 -10.67 6.26 -14.29
N SER A 86 -9.70 5.95 -15.16
CA SER A 86 -9.65 6.51 -16.52
C SER A 86 -10.76 6.00 -17.45
N ASP A 87 -11.41 4.90 -17.09
CA ASP A 87 -12.55 4.29 -17.78
C ASP A 87 -13.90 4.59 -17.10
N GLY A 88 -13.92 5.41 -16.03
CA GLY A 88 -15.13 5.71 -15.26
C GLY A 88 -15.78 4.48 -14.62
N ILE A 89 -15.08 3.34 -14.52
CA ILE A 89 -15.55 2.09 -13.92
C ILE A 89 -14.68 1.74 -12.71
N GLN A 90 -13.35 1.84 -12.84
CA GLN A 90 -12.44 1.46 -11.76
C GLN A 90 -12.28 2.56 -10.69
N SER A 91 -12.16 2.11 -9.44
CA SER A 91 -11.92 2.93 -8.23
C SER A 91 -10.90 2.22 -7.33
N CYS A 92 -10.58 2.78 -6.15
CA CYS A 92 -9.81 2.03 -5.15
C CYS A 92 -10.64 0.84 -4.61
N ALA A 93 -11.93 1.06 -4.34
CA ALA A 93 -12.84 0.01 -3.89
C ALA A 93 -12.97 -1.17 -4.89
N SER A 94 -12.77 -0.95 -6.20
CA SER A 94 -12.82 -2.01 -7.23
C SER A 94 -11.82 -3.15 -7.03
N CYS A 95 -10.83 -2.99 -6.14
CA CYS A 95 -9.83 -4.00 -5.77
C CYS A 95 -9.86 -4.33 -4.25
N HIS A 96 -10.71 -3.65 -3.49
CA HIS A 96 -10.67 -3.62 -2.02
C HIS A 96 -12.08 -3.78 -1.39
N PHE A 97 -13.06 -4.30 -2.13
CA PHE A 97 -14.47 -4.31 -1.75
C PHE A 97 -14.81 -5.35 -0.67
N ASN A 98 -14.14 -6.53 -0.66
CA ASN A 98 -14.45 -7.60 0.28
C ASN A 98 -13.38 -7.68 1.38
N ALA A 99 -13.73 -7.32 2.62
CA ALA A 99 -12.80 -7.21 3.75
C ALA A 99 -11.53 -6.39 3.45
N GLY A 100 -11.63 -5.38 2.57
CA GLY A 100 -10.51 -4.57 2.11
C GLY A 100 -9.65 -5.21 1.02
N ALA A 101 -9.98 -6.41 0.55
CA ALA A 101 -9.26 -7.20 -0.46
C ALA A 101 -10.17 -7.56 -1.65
N ASP A 102 -9.73 -8.53 -2.47
CA ASP A 102 -10.39 -8.94 -3.71
C ASP A 102 -10.65 -10.44 -3.73
N SER A 103 -11.92 -10.84 -3.70
CA SER A 103 -12.34 -12.25 -3.71
C SER A 103 -12.79 -12.75 -5.10
N ARG A 104 -12.61 -11.97 -6.18
CA ARG A 104 -12.92 -12.42 -7.54
C ARG A 104 -12.00 -13.56 -7.98
N SER A 105 -12.47 -14.36 -8.94
CA SER A 105 -11.74 -15.51 -9.51
C SER A 105 -11.72 -15.55 -11.05
N LYS A 106 -12.56 -14.75 -11.72
CA LYS A 106 -12.59 -14.60 -13.19
C LYS A 106 -11.64 -13.50 -13.65
N ASN A 107 -10.76 -13.76 -14.63
CA ASN A 107 -9.78 -12.80 -15.15
C ASN A 107 -8.84 -12.18 -14.08
N GLN A 108 -8.39 -12.96 -13.10
CA GLN A 108 -7.51 -12.49 -12.02
C GLN A 108 -6.05 -12.96 -12.15
N ILE A 109 -5.61 -13.46 -13.31
CA ILE A 109 -4.23 -13.91 -13.54
C ILE A 109 -3.40 -12.79 -14.19
N GLN A 110 -2.32 -12.36 -13.54
CA GLN A 110 -1.21 -11.65 -14.18
C GLN A 110 -0.13 -12.68 -14.54
N PRO A 111 0.25 -12.79 -15.82
CA PRO A 111 1.30 -13.71 -16.28
C PRO A 111 2.69 -13.30 -15.80
N SER A 112 3.65 -14.22 -15.90
CA SER A 112 5.05 -14.00 -15.50
C SER A 112 5.81 -12.98 -16.38
N GLN A 113 7.08 -12.73 -16.04
CA GLN A 113 8.01 -11.92 -16.86
C GLN A 113 8.21 -12.47 -18.28
N ASN A 114 7.95 -13.76 -18.50
CA ASN A 114 7.90 -14.40 -19.81
C ASN A 114 6.66 -13.95 -20.64
N ASN A 115 5.61 -13.41 -19.99
CA ASN A 115 4.28 -13.11 -20.53
C ASN A 115 3.48 -14.36 -20.98
N SER A 116 3.85 -15.53 -20.47
CA SER A 116 3.08 -16.77 -20.51
C SER A 116 2.10 -16.81 -19.34
N PHE A 117 0.91 -17.36 -19.58
CA PHE A 117 -0.02 -17.77 -18.53
C PHE A 117 0.26 -19.25 -18.29
N ASP A 118 0.63 -19.61 -17.07
CA ASP A 118 1.12 -20.96 -16.74
C ASP A 118 0.07 -21.78 -15.94
N ILE A 119 -0.97 -21.11 -15.42
CA ILE A 119 -2.19 -21.73 -14.87
C ILE A 119 -3.19 -22.09 -15.98
N ALA A 120 -3.29 -21.29 -17.04
CA ALA A 120 -4.35 -21.35 -18.04
C ALA A 120 -3.83 -20.98 -19.44
N SER A 121 -4.58 -21.29 -20.50
CA SER A 121 -4.19 -20.97 -21.90
C SER A 121 -4.18 -19.47 -22.24
N GLY A 122 -4.70 -18.61 -21.37
CA GLY A 122 -4.73 -17.16 -21.59
C GLY A 122 -5.40 -16.37 -20.45
N PRO A 123 -5.60 -15.06 -20.63
CA PRO A 123 -6.36 -14.22 -19.71
C PRO A 123 -7.86 -14.54 -19.81
N ASN A 124 -8.69 -13.95 -18.94
CA ASN A 124 -10.12 -14.27 -18.79
C ASN A 124 -10.45 -15.71 -18.31
N TYR A 125 -9.45 -16.48 -17.87
CA TYR A 125 -9.68 -17.75 -17.19
C TYR A 125 -10.56 -17.61 -15.94
N GLN A 126 -11.31 -18.67 -15.61
CA GLN A 126 -12.07 -18.81 -14.37
C GLN A 126 -11.30 -19.70 -13.40
N LEU A 127 -10.64 -19.10 -12.40
CA LEU A 127 -9.89 -19.84 -11.39
C LEU A 127 -10.80 -20.79 -10.60
N VAL A 128 -10.25 -21.95 -10.23
CA VAL A 128 -10.90 -23.05 -9.51
C VAL A 128 -10.00 -23.57 -8.38
N PRO A 129 -10.53 -24.31 -7.38
CA PRO A 129 -9.71 -24.81 -6.27
C PRO A 129 -8.51 -25.68 -6.68
N GLY A 130 -8.59 -26.36 -7.84
CA GLY A 130 -7.51 -27.20 -8.39
C GLY A 130 -6.26 -26.44 -8.86
N ASP A 131 -6.35 -25.13 -9.09
CA ASP A 131 -5.21 -24.30 -9.48
C ASP A 131 -4.24 -24.07 -8.30
N TYR A 132 -4.69 -24.36 -7.09
CA TYR A 132 -3.99 -24.10 -5.83
C TYR A 132 -3.53 -25.40 -5.16
N PRO A 133 -2.33 -25.44 -4.56
CA PRO A 133 -1.35 -24.34 -4.44
C PRO A 133 -0.63 -24.06 -5.77
N PHE A 134 -0.11 -22.84 -5.96
CA PHE A 134 0.73 -22.49 -7.12
C PHE A 134 2.05 -23.27 -7.18
N HIS A 135 2.49 -23.82 -6.05
CA HIS A 135 3.63 -24.71 -5.95
C HIS A 135 3.17 -25.97 -5.22
N GLN A 136 2.99 -27.05 -5.98
CA GLN A 136 2.32 -28.28 -5.58
C GLN A 136 3.34 -29.40 -5.49
N LEU A 137 3.43 -30.00 -4.30
CA LEU A 137 4.36 -31.07 -3.94
C LEU A 137 3.60 -32.39 -3.78
N GLU A 138 4.28 -33.50 -4.04
CA GLU A 138 3.76 -34.86 -3.80
C GLU A 138 3.55 -35.11 -2.29
N ASN A 139 4.49 -34.68 -1.46
CA ASN A 139 4.31 -34.55 -0.02
C ASN A 139 4.27 -33.06 0.36
N VAL A 140 3.11 -32.57 0.81
CA VAL A 140 2.90 -31.15 1.18
C VAL A 140 3.72 -30.70 2.41
N ASP A 141 4.19 -31.65 3.23
CA ASP A 141 4.97 -31.39 4.44
C ASP A 141 6.48 -31.25 4.16
N ASP A 142 6.96 -31.69 3.00
CA ASP A 142 8.38 -31.80 2.67
C ASP A 142 8.72 -30.97 1.42
N ARG A 143 9.39 -29.84 1.63
CA ARG A 143 9.87 -28.93 0.57
C ARG A 143 10.92 -29.54 -0.37
N SER A 144 11.45 -30.73 -0.07
CA SER A 144 12.36 -31.48 -0.94
C SER A 144 11.66 -32.60 -1.75
N SER A 145 10.34 -32.76 -1.56
CA SER A 145 9.51 -33.72 -2.28
C SER A 145 9.35 -33.36 -3.78
N THR A 146 8.86 -34.32 -4.55
CA THR A 146 8.59 -34.17 -5.99
C THR A 146 7.65 -32.99 -6.25
N VAL A 147 8.10 -32.02 -7.05
CA VAL A 147 7.23 -30.95 -7.55
C VAL A 147 6.30 -31.52 -8.63
N LEU A 148 5.01 -31.58 -8.34
CA LEU A 148 3.96 -32.02 -9.27
C LEU A 148 3.59 -30.90 -10.26
N ARG A 149 3.58 -29.65 -9.79
CA ARG A 149 3.32 -28.44 -10.59
C ARG A 149 3.93 -27.24 -9.87
N SER A 150 4.49 -26.30 -10.63
CA SER A 150 4.86 -24.98 -10.13
C SER A 150 4.57 -23.94 -11.21
N VAL A 151 3.90 -22.86 -10.85
CA VAL A 151 3.60 -21.71 -11.73
C VAL A 151 4.18 -20.44 -11.13
N ASP A 152 4.60 -19.51 -11.99
CA ASP A 152 5.17 -18.21 -11.62
C ASP A 152 4.23 -17.02 -11.95
N ASP A 153 2.97 -17.33 -12.23
CA ASP A 153 1.83 -16.42 -12.30
C ASP A 153 1.56 -15.67 -10.96
N VAL A 154 0.63 -14.71 -11.00
CA VAL A 154 0.09 -13.99 -9.83
C VAL A 154 -1.44 -13.94 -9.91
N THR A 155 -2.15 -14.39 -8.86
CA THR A 155 -3.57 -14.07 -8.69
C THR A 155 -3.74 -12.70 -8.02
N SER A 156 -4.35 -11.75 -8.73
CA SER A 156 -4.67 -10.42 -8.20
C SER A 156 -5.79 -9.73 -8.99
N SER A 157 -6.19 -8.56 -8.49
CA SER A 157 -7.22 -7.69 -9.04
C SER A 157 -7.04 -7.35 -10.51
N GLN A 158 -8.13 -7.47 -11.27
CA GLN A 158 -8.25 -6.84 -12.58
C GLN A 158 -8.42 -5.31 -12.48
N GLY A 159 -7.67 -4.61 -13.32
CA GLY A 159 -7.66 -3.17 -13.48
C GLY A 159 -8.34 -2.71 -14.77
N VAL A 160 -7.70 -1.75 -15.47
CA VAL A 160 -8.18 -1.22 -16.76
C VAL A 160 -7.58 -1.92 -17.98
N PHE A 161 -8.33 -1.90 -19.07
CA PHE A 161 -7.83 -2.24 -20.41
C PHE A 161 -6.60 -1.42 -20.83
N ARG A 162 -5.92 -1.89 -21.87
CA ARG A 162 -4.82 -1.15 -22.48
C ARG A 162 -5.28 0.05 -23.29
N LYS A 163 -5.22 1.25 -22.69
CA LYS A 163 -5.46 2.54 -23.34
C LYS A 163 -4.33 3.54 -23.04
N LYS A 164 -4.05 4.44 -23.97
CA LYS A 164 -3.18 5.62 -23.83
C LYS A 164 -3.99 6.84 -23.41
N PHE A 165 -3.51 7.60 -22.43
CA PHE A 165 -4.07 8.88 -22.01
C PHE A 165 -3.80 9.98 -23.04
N VAL A 166 -4.83 10.79 -23.34
CA VAL A 166 -4.73 11.98 -24.20
C VAL A 166 -5.01 13.25 -23.40
N ASP A 167 -6.21 13.39 -22.83
CA ASP A 167 -6.60 14.48 -21.92
C ASP A 167 -7.78 14.03 -21.01
N VAL A 168 -8.41 14.96 -20.29
CA VAL A 168 -9.70 14.77 -19.61
C VAL A 168 -10.72 15.76 -20.18
N GLU A 169 -11.98 15.34 -20.25
CA GLU A 169 -13.10 16.22 -20.58
C GLU A 169 -13.83 16.61 -19.27
N PRO A 170 -13.77 17.89 -18.83
CA PRO A 170 -14.38 18.29 -17.57
C PRO A 170 -15.90 18.14 -17.61
N GLY A 171 -16.43 17.19 -16.84
CA GLY A 171 -17.84 16.80 -16.84
C GLY A 171 -18.07 15.36 -17.31
N SER A 172 -17.07 14.71 -17.92
CA SER A 172 -17.06 13.27 -18.16
C SER A 172 -16.57 12.50 -16.93
N ALA A 173 -17.07 11.28 -16.77
CA ALA A 173 -16.51 10.28 -15.85
C ALA A 173 -15.21 9.66 -16.38
N GLU A 174 -15.05 9.61 -17.70
CA GLU A 174 -13.95 8.95 -18.39
C GLU A 174 -12.82 9.94 -18.74
N ASP A 175 -11.60 9.42 -18.86
CA ASP A 175 -10.49 10.16 -19.45
C ASP A 175 -10.56 10.06 -20.97
N VAL A 176 -10.20 11.13 -21.68
CA VAL A 176 -10.03 11.08 -23.13
C VAL A 176 -8.80 10.23 -23.42
N THR A 177 -9.04 9.05 -23.98
CA THR A 177 -8.02 8.01 -24.19
C THR A 177 -8.04 7.48 -25.63
N THR A 178 -7.02 6.70 -25.98
CA THR A 178 -6.97 5.95 -27.24
C THR A 178 -6.60 4.50 -26.92
N PRO A 179 -7.41 3.50 -27.29
CA PRO A 179 -7.05 2.09 -27.13
C PRO A 179 -5.69 1.75 -27.76
N LEU A 180 -4.99 0.78 -27.18
CA LEU A 180 -3.73 0.22 -27.69
C LEU A 180 -3.85 -1.30 -27.72
N ASN A 181 -3.37 -2.00 -28.76
CA ASN A 181 -3.29 -3.46 -28.73
C ASN A 181 -2.46 -3.94 -27.53
N ASP A 182 -2.98 -4.90 -26.77
CA ASP A 182 -2.25 -5.59 -25.72
C ASP A 182 -1.84 -6.98 -26.22
N THR A 183 -0.54 -7.24 -26.28
CA THR A 183 0.00 -8.52 -26.76
C THR A 183 -0.12 -9.66 -25.74
N THR A 184 -0.57 -9.35 -24.52
CA THR A 184 -0.60 -10.28 -23.39
C THR A 184 -2.00 -10.40 -22.82
N PHE A 185 -2.69 -9.27 -22.60
CA PHE A 185 -4.09 -9.24 -22.16
C PHE A 185 -5.03 -9.11 -23.37
N ASN A 186 -5.03 -10.12 -24.23
CA ASN A 186 -6.04 -10.29 -25.28
C ASN A 186 -6.49 -11.76 -25.40
N VAL A 187 -7.68 -11.96 -25.95
CA VAL A 187 -8.19 -13.26 -26.39
C VAL A 187 -8.48 -13.14 -27.89
N ASN A 188 -7.78 -13.92 -28.72
CA ASN A 188 -7.88 -13.89 -30.20
C ASN A 188 -7.74 -12.48 -30.83
N GLY A 189 -6.91 -11.61 -30.24
CA GLY A 189 -6.72 -10.22 -30.70
C GLY A 189 -7.70 -9.19 -30.12
N VAL A 190 -8.67 -9.62 -29.32
CA VAL A 190 -9.60 -8.74 -28.59
C VAL A 190 -9.01 -8.42 -27.22
N ASN A 191 -8.72 -7.15 -26.92
CA ASN A 191 -8.16 -6.77 -25.62
C ASN A 191 -9.12 -7.08 -24.47
N VAL A 192 -8.60 -7.68 -23.39
CA VAL A 192 -9.29 -7.85 -22.10
C VAL A 192 -8.71 -6.91 -21.03
N ARG A 193 -9.32 -6.86 -19.84
CA ARG A 193 -8.79 -6.08 -18.71
C ARG A 193 -7.49 -6.68 -18.20
N ARG A 194 -6.52 -5.82 -17.91
CA ARG A 194 -5.22 -6.20 -17.34
C ARG A 194 -5.33 -6.53 -15.86
N VAL A 195 -4.40 -7.30 -15.35
CA VAL A 195 -4.32 -7.69 -13.93
C VAL A 195 -3.11 -7.06 -13.25
N THR A 196 -3.19 -6.76 -11.96
CA THR A 196 -2.06 -6.14 -11.23
C THR A 196 -0.96 -7.15 -10.87
N ARG A 197 0.28 -6.65 -10.68
CA ARG A 197 1.49 -7.47 -10.51
C ARG A 197 1.76 -8.03 -9.12
N ARG A 198 0.83 -7.83 -8.18
CA ARG A 198 0.89 -8.35 -6.80
C ARG A 198 -0.54 -8.54 -6.32
N ASN A 199 -0.80 -9.63 -5.61
CA ASN A 199 -2.05 -9.84 -4.88
C ASN A 199 -2.39 -8.61 -4.00
N THR A 200 -3.65 -8.20 -4.02
CA THR A 200 -4.10 -6.95 -3.39
C THR A 200 -4.23 -7.09 -1.86
N PRO A 201 -3.41 -6.39 -1.05
CA PRO A 201 -3.47 -6.49 0.40
C PRO A 201 -4.68 -5.75 0.96
N SER A 202 -5.19 -6.18 2.12
CA SER A 202 -6.30 -5.49 2.78
C SER A 202 -5.95 -4.06 3.23
N VAL A 203 -6.87 -3.12 2.99
CA VAL A 203 -6.84 -1.75 3.56
C VAL A 203 -7.35 -1.66 5.00
N ILE A 204 -7.98 -2.71 5.53
CA ILE A 204 -8.45 -2.73 6.92
C ILE A 204 -7.24 -2.79 7.86
N ASN A 205 -7.27 -1.98 8.93
CA ASN A 205 -6.13 -1.75 9.83
C ASN A 205 -4.85 -1.22 9.13
N ALA A 206 -4.89 -0.82 7.86
CA ALA A 206 -3.68 -0.42 7.12
C ALA A 206 -3.02 0.87 7.63
N VAL A 207 -3.75 1.69 8.41
CA VAL A 207 -3.21 2.86 9.13
C VAL A 207 -2.08 2.51 10.11
N PHE A 208 -2.04 1.27 10.61
CA PHE A 208 -0.97 0.82 11.50
C PHE A 208 0.34 0.53 10.76
N ASN A 209 0.34 0.31 9.44
CA ASN A 209 1.57 0.00 8.67
C ASN A 209 2.45 1.23 8.45
N PHE A 210 3.75 1.11 8.71
CA PHE A 210 4.74 2.17 8.47
C PHE A 210 5.04 2.40 6.98
N ARG A 211 5.01 1.34 6.17
CA ARG A 211 5.00 1.38 4.69
C ARG A 211 3.93 0.40 4.24
N ASN A 212 3.04 0.77 3.31
CA ASN A 212 1.84 -0.04 3.05
C ASN A 212 1.99 -1.13 1.99
N LEU A 213 2.78 -0.90 0.94
CA LEU A 213 2.88 -1.84 -0.18
C LEU A 213 3.91 -2.93 0.10
N TRP A 214 3.64 -4.14 -0.42
CA TRP A 214 4.45 -5.36 -0.20
C TRP A 214 5.96 -5.16 -0.38
N ASP A 215 6.37 -4.30 -1.32
CA ASP A 215 7.77 -4.04 -1.71
C ASP A 215 8.36 -2.72 -1.15
N GLY A 216 7.80 -2.19 -0.06
CA GLY A 216 8.36 -1.02 0.64
C GLY A 216 8.04 0.34 -0.02
N LYS A 217 7.18 0.34 -1.04
CA LYS A 217 6.53 1.56 -1.56
C LYS A 217 5.45 2.06 -0.60
N ALA A 218 4.86 3.21 -0.91
CA ALA A 218 3.96 3.97 -0.04
C ALA A 218 4.63 4.38 1.29
N GLN A 219 5.57 5.32 1.18
CA GLN A 219 6.46 5.78 2.25
C GLN A 219 5.71 6.50 3.40
N ASN A 220 6.19 6.31 4.65
CA ASN A 220 5.55 6.87 5.85
C ASN A 220 5.42 8.40 5.82
N THR A 221 6.39 9.10 5.23
CA THR A 221 6.37 10.56 5.06
C THR A 221 5.78 10.93 3.70
N PHE A 222 4.49 11.24 3.65
CA PHE A 222 3.83 11.72 2.44
C PHE A 222 4.32 13.13 2.06
N ASN A 223 4.48 13.34 0.75
CA ASN A 223 5.03 14.56 0.15
C ASN A 223 3.98 15.43 -0.56
N GLY A 224 2.69 15.10 -0.45
CA GLY A 224 1.59 15.84 -1.09
C GLY A 224 1.43 15.59 -2.60
N VAL A 225 2.17 14.62 -3.17
CA VAL A 225 2.35 14.48 -4.62
C VAL A 225 2.32 13.04 -5.12
N ASN A 226 3.11 12.13 -4.52
CA ASN A 226 3.33 10.75 -4.98
C ASN A 226 3.78 9.82 -3.85
N ALA A 227 3.79 8.51 -4.13
CA ALA A 227 4.10 7.45 -3.16
C ALA A 227 5.56 7.38 -2.67
N LEU A 228 6.47 8.17 -3.25
CA LEU A 228 7.92 8.12 -2.98
C LEU A 228 8.36 8.96 -1.78
N GLY A 229 7.46 9.77 -1.21
CA GLY A 229 7.76 10.59 -0.03
C GLY A 229 8.96 11.51 -0.24
N LEU A 230 9.88 11.54 0.71
CA LEU A 230 11.08 12.39 0.66
C LEU A 230 12.10 11.97 -0.44
N ARG A 231 11.95 10.76 -1.01
CA ARG A 231 12.84 10.22 -2.05
C ARG A 231 12.71 11.02 -3.36
N ASP A 232 11.53 11.57 -3.68
CA ASP A 232 11.36 12.60 -4.72
C ASP A 232 11.60 14.01 -4.18
N ARG A 233 12.85 14.49 -4.28
CA ARG A 233 13.24 15.87 -3.89
C ARG A 233 12.54 16.99 -4.69
N ARG A 234 11.69 16.68 -5.70
CA ARG A 234 10.89 17.66 -6.46
C ARG A 234 9.38 17.53 -6.22
N ALA A 235 8.99 16.86 -5.14
CA ALA A 235 7.63 16.86 -4.61
C ALA A 235 7.30 18.19 -3.89
N PHE A 236 7.03 19.22 -4.67
CA PHE A 236 6.44 20.49 -4.20
C PHE A 236 4.93 20.55 -4.45
N VAL A 237 4.21 21.25 -3.58
CA VAL A 237 2.83 21.72 -3.75
C VAL A 237 2.81 23.25 -3.69
N LEU A 238 1.74 23.89 -4.17
CA LEU A 238 1.61 25.36 -4.12
C LEU A 238 0.86 25.80 -2.86
N LYS A 239 1.41 26.81 -2.17
CA LYS A 239 0.76 27.49 -1.04
C LYS A 239 0.35 28.89 -1.48
N ALA A 240 -0.84 29.33 -1.09
CA ALA A 240 -1.29 30.71 -1.17
C ALA A 240 -1.20 31.37 0.22
N PRO A 241 -0.19 32.22 0.50
CA PRO A 241 -0.17 33.05 1.71
C PRO A 241 -1.31 34.07 1.71
N ASN A 242 -1.68 34.56 0.52
CA ASN A 242 -2.83 35.40 0.25
C ASN A 242 -3.35 35.12 -1.18
N LYS A 243 -4.56 35.58 -1.53
CA LYS A 243 -5.20 35.28 -2.82
C LYS A 243 -4.45 35.78 -4.07
N ARG A 244 -3.42 36.62 -3.96
CA ARG A 244 -2.66 37.20 -5.08
C ARG A 244 -1.25 36.63 -5.23
N GLN A 245 -0.82 35.74 -4.33
CA GLN A 245 0.55 35.21 -4.28
C GLN A 245 0.51 33.67 -4.24
N LEU A 246 1.47 33.02 -4.88
CA LEU A 246 1.67 31.58 -4.84
C LEU A 246 3.15 31.28 -4.62
N LYS A 247 3.45 30.35 -3.71
CA LYS A 247 4.81 29.91 -3.37
C LYS A 247 4.91 28.39 -3.44
N ASP A 248 5.99 27.87 -4.02
CA ASP A 248 6.28 26.44 -3.99
C ASP A 248 6.77 26.05 -2.59
N VAL A 249 6.18 25.01 -2.02
CA VAL A 249 6.60 24.45 -0.73
C VAL A 249 6.74 22.94 -0.83
N ARG A 250 7.82 22.40 -0.26
CA ARG A 250 7.90 20.97 0.06
C ARG A 250 7.01 20.74 1.28
N VAL A 251 6.25 19.65 1.30
CA VAL A 251 5.51 19.21 2.49
C VAL A 251 6.07 17.87 2.95
N LYS A 252 6.12 17.69 4.27
CA LYS A 252 6.55 16.46 4.93
C LYS A 252 5.44 16.10 5.92
N ILE A 253 4.76 14.98 5.73
CA ILE A 253 3.62 14.57 6.55
C ILE A 253 3.92 13.13 7.00
N ASN A 254 4.44 12.96 8.22
CA ASN A 254 4.79 11.64 8.76
C ASN A 254 3.52 10.86 9.16
N ASN A 255 3.61 9.54 9.37
CA ASN A 255 2.45 8.70 9.69
C ASN A 255 1.36 8.81 8.61
N ALA A 256 1.78 8.77 7.34
CA ALA A 256 0.96 9.03 6.16
C ALA A 256 1.25 8.04 5.01
N SER A 257 1.64 6.81 5.35
CA SER A 257 1.78 5.67 4.42
C SER A 257 0.53 5.47 3.54
N LEU A 258 -0.67 5.62 4.12
CA LEU A 258 -1.95 5.62 3.41
C LEU A 258 -2.07 6.73 2.35
N ALA A 259 -1.74 7.99 2.69
CA ALA A 259 -1.79 9.09 1.72
C ALA A 259 -0.76 8.91 0.60
N SER A 260 0.39 8.31 0.90
CA SER A 260 1.39 7.89 -0.09
C SER A 260 0.87 6.75 -0.98
N GLN A 261 0.13 5.79 -0.44
CA GLN A 261 -0.50 4.68 -1.19
C GLN A 261 -1.58 5.21 -2.13
N ALA A 262 -2.57 5.94 -1.62
CA ALA A 262 -3.77 6.34 -2.34
C ALA A 262 -3.49 7.13 -3.64
N VAL A 263 -2.41 7.92 -3.70
CA VAL A 263 -2.03 8.66 -4.91
C VAL A 263 -1.26 7.83 -5.95
N GLY A 264 -0.99 6.55 -5.69
CA GLY A 264 -0.33 5.61 -6.59
C GLY A 264 -1.23 5.05 -7.69
N PRO A 265 -2.34 4.35 -7.36
CA PRO A 265 -3.23 3.71 -8.33
C PRO A 265 -3.71 4.62 -9.48
N PRO A 266 -4.10 5.89 -9.24
CA PRO A 266 -4.47 6.81 -10.33
C PRO A 266 -3.37 7.12 -11.35
N LEU A 267 -2.13 6.66 -11.12
CA LEU A 267 -0.97 6.84 -11.99
C LEU A 267 -0.53 5.53 -12.67
N ASN A 268 -1.09 4.38 -12.29
CA ASN A 268 -0.68 3.06 -12.77
C ASN A 268 -1.65 2.53 -13.83
N SER A 269 -1.09 2.12 -14.96
CA SER A 269 -1.82 1.58 -16.11
C SER A 269 -2.41 0.20 -15.90
N PHE A 270 -1.90 -0.56 -14.91
CA PHE A 270 -2.44 -1.87 -14.55
C PHE A 270 -3.55 -1.80 -13.48
N GLU A 271 -3.76 -0.63 -12.86
CA GLU A 271 -4.74 -0.44 -11.79
C GLU A 271 -5.96 0.33 -12.31
N ILE A 272 -5.93 1.67 -12.25
CA ILE A 272 -7.10 2.51 -12.55
C ILE A 272 -6.81 3.68 -13.51
N GLY A 273 -5.56 3.89 -13.94
CA GLY A 273 -5.18 4.96 -14.88
C GLY A 273 -4.82 4.45 -16.28
N ALA A 274 -4.67 5.35 -17.25
CA ALA A 274 -4.24 4.99 -18.61
C ALA A 274 -2.71 5.12 -18.83
N GLU A 275 -2.16 4.43 -19.85
CA GLU A 275 -0.74 4.55 -20.23
C GLU A 275 -0.39 5.98 -20.63
N ASN A 276 0.80 6.45 -20.25
CA ASN A 276 1.17 7.86 -20.42
C ASN A 276 2.69 7.98 -20.64
N ASP A 277 3.10 7.98 -21.92
CA ASP A 277 4.50 8.14 -22.35
C ASP A 277 4.89 9.61 -22.45
N GLU A 278 3.96 10.43 -22.95
CA GLU A 278 4.08 11.90 -23.00
C GLU A 278 3.77 12.49 -21.63
N VAL A 279 4.68 12.20 -20.71
CA VAL A 279 4.73 12.67 -19.33
C VAL A 279 4.10 14.05 -19.18
N ILE A 280 3.05 14.11 -18.37
CA ILE A 280 2.33 15.34 -18.00
C ILE A 280 3.29 16.32 -17.30
N ALA A 281 3.96 17.12 -18.14
CA ALA A 281 4.72 18.31 -17.80
C ALA A 281 5.71 18.11 -16.62
N PRO A 282 6.91 17.52 -16.86
CA PRO A 282 7.87 17.19 -15.80
C PRO A 282 8.22 18.42 -14.96
N PHE A 283 7.95 18.38 -13.66
CA PHE A 283 8.00 19.56 -12.79
C PHE A 283 9.37 20.26 -12.83
N VAL A 284 9.42 21.46 -13.39
CA VAL A 284 10.57 22.37 -13.30
C VAL A 284 10.26 23.47 -12.30
N VAL A 285 10.95 23.40 -11.17
CA VAL A 285 11.33 24.55 -10.34
C VAL A 285 12.81 24.79 -10.61
N ASN A 286 13.20 26.06 -10.74
CA ASN A 286 14.59 26.45 -10.63
C ASN A 286 14.94 26.31 -9.14
N LEU A 287 15.66 25.25 -8.79
CA LEU A 287 16.22 25.11 -7.46
C LEU A 287 17.50 25.94 -7.43
N ASP A 288 17.54 26.98 -6.61
CA ASP A 288 18.80 27.35 -5.97
C ASP A 288 19.15 26.22 -4.99
N GLU A 289 20.41 25.80 -4.92
CA GLU A 289 20.82 24.66 -4.09
C GLU A 289 20.74 24.97 -2.59
N SER A 290 20.66 26.24 -2.24
CA SER A 290 20.61 26.75 -0.87
C SER A 290 19.21 26.81 -0.24
N GLU A 291 18.12 26.90 -1.02
CA GLU A 291 16.80 27.26 -0.48
C GLU A 291 15.82 26.10 -0.24
N GLU A 292 15.12 26.16 0.91
CA GLU A 292 13.94 25.30 1.20
C GLU A 292 12.63 25.82 0.57
N ASN A 293 12.64 27.02 -0.02
CA ASN A 293 11.44 27.88 -0.10
C ASN A 293 11.37 28.69 -1.41
N VAL A 294 11.29 28.04 -2.56
CA VAL A 294 11.34 28.74 -3.87
C VAL A 294 10.10 29.62 -4.12
N GLU A 295 10.35 30.89 -4.42
CA GLU A 295 9.33 31.89 -4.81
C GLU A 295 9.08 31.88 -6.32
N VAL A 296 7.94 32.44 -6.75
CA VAL A 296 7.46 32.30 -8.14
C VAL A 296 7.09 33.65 -8.74
N LEU A 297 7.83 34.03 -9.79
CA LEU A 297 7.74 35.30 -10.50
C LEU A 297 6.64 35.29 -11.59
N THR A 298 6.24 36.47 -12.04
CA THR A 298 5.29 36.66 -13.16
C THR A 298 5.96 36.50 -14.55
N GLU A 299 5.22 36.69 -15.65
CA GLU A 299 5.82 36.60 -17.01
C GLU A 299 6.82 37.75 -17.30
N GLU A 300 6.72 38.84 -16.55
CA GLU A 300 7.62 40.01 -16.56
C GLU A 300 8.83 39.83 -15.62
N GLY A 301 8.95 38.71 -14.91
CA GLY A 301 10.01 38.48 -13.92
C GLY A 301 9.81 39.20 -12.59
N ALA A 302 8.69 39.89 -12.39
CA ALA A 302 8.42 40.65 -11.18
C ALA A 302 8.14 39.73 -9.97
N LEU A 303 8.70 40.12 -8.82
CA LEU A 303 8.47 39.49 -7.52
C LEU A 303 7.18 40.09 -6.92
N ILE A 304 6.20 39.24 -6.55
CA ILE A 304 4.95 39.73 -5.94
C ILE A 304 5.23 40.08 -4.48
N GLU A 305 5.59 41.34 -4.29
CA GLU A 305 6.28 41.91 -3.13
C GLU A 305 5.70 41.61 -1.74
N LYS A 306 6.63 41.66 -0.77
CA LYS A 306 6.39 42.14 0.59
C LYS A 306 7.39 43.28 0.84
N GLY A 307 7.01 44.50 0.45
CA GLY A 307 7.97 45.54 0.07
C GLY A 307 8.53 46.44 1.16
N SER A 308 9.43 47.33 0.73
CA SER A 308 9.85 48.58 1.37
C SER A 308 10.50 49.48 0.30
N ALA A 309 10.34 50.80 0.41
CA ALA A 309 10.59 51.73 -0.70
C ALA A 309 12.09 52.01 -0.97
N VAL A 310 12.41 52.31 -2.23
CA VAL A 310 13.16 53.50 -2.72
C VAL A 310 13.22 53.49 -4.27
N GLU A 311 13.60 54.64 -4.85
CA GLU A 311 13.83 54.94 -6.28
C GLU A 311 14.74 53.91 -7.02
N GLY A 312 14.80 53.81 -8.35
CA GLY A 312 14.23 54.65 -9.42
C GLY A 312 15.31 54.97 -10.47
N VAL A 313 15.28 54.28 -11.62
CA VAL A 313 16.35 54.30 -12.66
C VAL A 313 15.73 54.43 -14.06
N SER A 314 16.40 55.13 -14.99
CA SER A 314 15.85 55.48 -16.31
C SER A 314 16.01 54.37 -17.38
N ALA A 315 15.31 54.52 -18.50
CA ALA A 315 15.27 53.54 -19.58
C ALA A 315 16.58 53.43 -20.41
N GLU A 316 17.55 54.32 -20.20
CA GLU A 316 18.73 54.43 -21.06
C GLU A 316 19.83 53.41 -20.69
N GLU A 317 20.04 53.12 -19.40
CA GLU A 317 21.00 52.08 -18.96
C GLU A 317 20.61 50.67 -19.46
N SER A 318 19.31 50.41 -19.65
CA SER A 318 18.82 49.12 -20.17
C SER A 318 19.25 48.86 -21.63
N LEU A 319 19.51 49.91 -22.42
CA LEU A 319 19.87 49.77 -23.83
C LEU A 319 21.35 49.39 -24.01
N GLU A 320 22.22 49.89 -23.15
CA GLU A 320 23.66 49.59 -23.19
C GLU A 320 23.95 48.13 -22.80
N LEU A 321 23.35 47.66 -21.70
CA LEU A 321 23.46 46.29 -21.22
C LEU A 321 23.00 45.26 -22.29
N THR A 322 21.96 45.62 -23.07
CA THR A 322 21.40 44.78 -24.14
C THR A 322 22.33 44.66 -25.36
N LYS A 323 23.25 45.61 -25.59
CA LYS A 323 24.29 45.49 -26.63
C LYS A 323 25.40 44.54 -26.18
N GLN A 324 25.86 44.68 -24.93
CA GLN A 324 26.99 43.94 -24.38
C GLN A 324 26.71 42.42 -24.35
N LEU A 325 25.52 42.03 -23.87
CA LEU A 325 25.05 40.63 -23.85
C LEU A 325 24.97 39.94 -25.23
N LYS A 326 24.99 40.69 -26.34
CA LYS A 326 24.99 40.13 -27.70
C LYS A 326 26.39 39.79 -28.23
N GLN A 327 27.46 40.36 -27.67
CA GLN A 327 28.83 40.07 -28.11
C GLN A 327 29.35 38.76 -27.50
N ASP A 328 29.09 38.52 -26.21
CA ASP A 328 29.56 37.31 -25.50
C ASP A 328 28.90 36.00 -25.98
N ALA A 329 27.74 36.09 -26.64
CA ALA A 329 26.99 34.95 -27.17
C ALA A 329 27.76 34.11 -28.23
N THR A 330 28.93 34.55 -28.68
CA THR A 330 29.75 33.90 -29.71
C THR A 330 30.91 33.03 -29.19
N LYS A 331 31.13 32.96 -27.86
CA LYS A 331 32.31 32.29 -27.26
C LYS A 331 32.04 31.05 -26.39
N ILE A 332 30.81 30.56 -26.33
CA ILE A 332 30.45 29.40 -25.50
C ILE A 332 30.56 28.10 -26.32
N GLN A 333 31.54 27.25 -25.99
CA GLN A 333 31.61 25.88 -26.53
C GLN A 333 30.42 25.02 -26.03
N PRO A 334 30.01 23.96 -26.77
CA PRO A 334 28.86 23.15 -26.37
C PRO A 334 29.08 22.45 -25.03
N ILE A 335 28.34 22.86 -24.00
CA ILE A 335 28.26 22.12 -22.74
C ILE A 335 27.66 20.75 -23.03
N GLU A 336 28.40 19.69 -22.72
CA GLU A 336 27.98 18.31 -22.96
C GLU A 336 26.65 18.03 -22.23
N GLN A 337 25.61 17.66 -22.97
CA GLN A 337 24.27 17.55 -22.36
C GLN A 337 24.21 16.36 -21.39
N PRO A 338 23.78 16.57 -20.12
CA PRO A 338 23.74 15.50 -19.14
C PRO A 338 22.76 14.40 -19.60
N LYS A 339 23.28 13.17 -19.66
CA LYS A 339 22.64 11.96 -20.23
C LYS A 339 21.17 11.83 -19.78
N ARG A 340 20.24 12.07 -20.72
CA ARG A 340 18.78 11.92 -20.62
C ARG A 340 18.19 12.31 -19.24
N ARG A 341 17.88 13.60 -19.05
CA ARG A 341 16.94 14.04 -18.00
C ARG A 341 15.61 13.27 -18.12
N ARG A 342 15.40 12.25 -17.28
CA ARG A 342 14.12 11.53 -17.14
C ARG A 342 13.00 12.54 -16.84
N ARG A 343 11.76 12.23 -17.23
CA ARG A 343 10.59 13.12 -17.11
C ARG A 343 9.58 12.50 -16.12
N PHE A 344 8.97 13.30 -15.26
CA PHE A 344 8.18 12.86 -14.09
C PHE A 344 6.67 13.09 -14.23
N LYS A 345 5.88 12.03 -14.02
CA LYS A 345 4.42 12.04 -14.16
C LYS A 345 3.76 12.76 -12.96
N ARG A 346 2.77 13.61 -13.22
CA ARG A 346 1.83 14.14 -12.21
C ARG A 346 0.41 14.27 -12.77
N PHE A 347 -0.28 13.14 -12.94
CA PHE A 347 -1.65 13.08 -13.45
C PHE A 347 -2.70 13.62 -12.47
N GLY A 348 -2.43 13.68 -11.15
CA GLY A 348 -3.38 14.19 -10.15
C GLY A 348 -4.00 15.57 -10.44
N ARG A 349 -3.36 16.42 -11.26
CA ARG A 349 -3.97 17.70 -11.72
C ARG A 349 -5.06 17.51 -12.78
N LYS A 350 -4.92 16.51 -13.65
CA LYS A 350 -5.94 16.08 -14.63
C LYS A 350 -7.07 15.35 -13.91
N LEU A 351 -6.75 14.49 -12.95
CA LEU A 351 -7.76 13.87 -12.07
C LEU A 351 -8.60 14.93 -11.35
N GLY A 352 -7.97 15.93 -10.71
CA GLY A 352 -8.68 17.06 -10.11
C GLY A 352 -9.48 17.88 -11.12
N LYS A 353 -8.99 18.04 -12.36
CA LYS A 353 -9.69 18.73 -13.46
C LYS A 353 -10.95 17.99 -13.92
N LYS A 354 -10.95 16.66 -13.86
CA LYS A 354 -12.11 15.79 -14.12
C LYS A 354 -13.08 15.80 -12.94
N LEU A 355 -12.61 15.38 -11.76
CA LEU A 355 -13.46 15.17 -10.59
C LEU A 355 -14.13 16.45 -10.08
N LEU A 356 -13.46 17.61 -10.10
CA LEU A 356 -14.07 18.88 -9.69
C LEU A 356 -15.18 19.38 -10.65
N ALA A 357 -15.40 18.72 -11.79
CA ALA A 357 -16.43 19.04 -12.77
C ALA A 357 -17.60 18.02 -12.83
N VAL A 358 -17.51 16.89 -12.11
CA VAL A 358 -18.61 15.90 -12.01
C VAL A 358 -19.32 15.95 -10.65
N THR A 359 -20.50 15.32 -10.57
CA THR A 359 -21.15 15.04 -9.28
C THR A 359 -20.46 13.82 -8.63
N PRO A 360 -20.10 13.84 -7.33
CA PRO A 360 -19.48 12.68 -6.70
C PRO A 360 -20.42 11.48 -6.63
N LEU A 361 -19.88 10.27 -6.81
CA LEU A 361 -20.59 8.99 -6.78
C LEU A 361 -21.78 8.90 -7.75
N ASN A 362 -21.81 9.69 -8.84
CA ASN A 362 -23.01 9.85 -9.67
C ASN A 362 -23.43 8.58 -10.43
N LYS A 363 -22.54 7.57 -10.52
CA LYS A 363 -22.84 6.24 -11.07
C LYS A 363 -23.40 5.25 -10.05
N GLN A 364 -23.54 5.64 -8.78
CA GLN A 364 -23.64 4.72 -7.63
C GLN A 364 -24.72 5.18 -6.63
N VAL A 365 -25.46 4.22 -6.08
CA VAL A 365 -26.36 4.43 -4.92
C VAL A 365 -25.53 4.61 -3.64
N VAL A 366 -25.97 5.50 -2.76
CA VAL A 366 -25.44 5.66 -1.39
C VAL A 366 -26.58 5.45 -0.40
N ALA A 367 -26.44 4.48 0.52
CA ALA A 367 -27.46 4.19 1.52
C ALA A 367 -27.78 5.44 2.36
N SER A 368 -29.06 5.70 2.62
CA SER A 368 -29.48 6.88 3.39
C SER A 368 -29.03 6.82 4.86
N ASP A 369 -28.74 5.62 5.37
CA ASP A 369 -28.15 5.35 6.68
C ASP A 369 -26.65 4.98 6.61
N ASP A 370 -25.94 5.19 5.50
CA ASP A 370 -24.46 5.15 5.46
C ASP A 370 -23.89 5.99 6.62
N SER A 371 -22.87 5.47 7.32
CA SER A 371 -22.34 6.04 8.57
C SER A 371 -21.65 7.40 8.38
N VAL A 372 -21.18 7.70 7.17
CA VAL A 372 -20.38 8.88 6.81
C VAL A 372 -21.07 9.75 5.75
N LEU A 373 -21.72 9.12 4.77
CA LEU A 373 -22.28 9.75 3.58
C LEU A 373 -23.81 9.78 3.53
N GLY A 374 -24.52 9.13 4.46
CA GLY A 374 -26.00 9.06 4.42
C GLY A 374 -26.68 10.44 4.35
N GLY A 375 -26.21 11.40 5.16
CA GLY A 375 -26.68 12.80 5.12
C GLY A 375 -26.21 13.62 3.89
N LEU A 376 -25.33 13.06 3.06
CA LEU A 376 -24.91 13.61 1.77
C LEU A 376 -25.54 12.88 0.58
N SER A 377 -26.21 11.74 0.79
CA SER A 377 -26.82 10.92 -0.26
C SER A 377 -27.87 11.73 -1.06
N LYS A 378 -28.01 11.36 -2.34
CA LYS A 378 -28.94 11.95 -3.29
C LYS A 378 -29.60 10.81 -4.07
N SER A 379 -30.93 10.83 -4.14
CA SER A 379 -31.68 9.87 -4.95
C SER A 379 -31.66 10.24 -6.45
N PRO A 380 -31.53 9.28 -7.39
CA PRO A 380 -31.24 7.86 -7.13
C PRO A 380 -29.75 7.59 -6.85
N THR A 381 -28.84 8.43 -7.35
CA THR A 381 -27.39 8.25 -7.26
C THR A 381 -26.62 9.52 -6.91
N GLY A 382 -25.41 9.32 -6.38
CA GLY A 382 -24.44 10.37 -6.08
C GLY A 382 -24.72 11.15 -4.80
N LEU A 383 -24.02 12.28 -4.66
CA LEU A 383 -24.11 13.16 -3.49
C LEU A 383 -24.76 14.51 -3.79
N ASN A 384 -25.38 15.09 -2.77
CA ASN A 384 -25.96 16.44 -2.77
C ASN A 384 -24.92 17.58 -2.65
N LYS A 385 -23.63 17.24 -2.60
CA LYS A 385 -22.50 18.14 -2.40
C LYS A 385 -21.40 17.86 -3.43
N SER A 386 -20.85 18.91 -4.06
CA SER A 386 -19.76 18.76 -5.05
C SER A 386 -18.38 18.58 -4.43
N TYR A 387 -17.46 17.95 -5.15
CA TYR A 387 -16.05 17.80 -4.73
C TYR A 387 -15.40 19.14 -4.36
N GLU A 388 -15.68 20.23 -5.09
CA GLU A 388 -15.16 21.57 -4.76
C GLU A 388 -15.65 22.06 -3.39
N ARG A 389 -16.89 21.74 -3.01
CA ARG A 389 -17.43 22.06 -1.68
C ARG A 389 -16.84 21.14 -0.60
N MET A 390 -16.66 19.84 -0.87
CA MET A 390 -16.04 18.91 0.07
C MET A 390 -14.59 19.30 0.39
N VAL A 391 -13.78 19.68 -0.61
CA VAL A 391 -12.42 20.19 -0.38
C VAL A 391 -12.42 21.51 0.41
N LYS A 392 -13.39 22.41 0.16
CA LYS A 392 -13.58 23.64 0.94
C LYS A 392 -14.02 23.39 2.38
N ASP A 393 -14.74 22.30 2.63
CA ASP A 393 -15.19 21.87 3.96
C ASP A 393 -14.07 21.17 4.74
N ALA A 394 -13.24 20.33 4.09
CA ALA A 394 -12.15 19.61 4.75
C ALA A 394 -10.87 20.44 4.97
N PHE A 395 -10.42 21.20 3.95
CA PHE A 395 -9.05 21.73 3.90
C PHE A 395 -8.93 23.25 4.13
N ARG A 396 -7.78 23.68 4.67
CA ARG A 396 -7.46 25.08 4.91
C ARG A 396 -7.26 25.88 3.61
N ARG A 397 -7.87 27.07 3.56
CA ARG A 397 -7.88 28.01 2.43
C ARG A 397 -6.52 28.21 1.75
N LYS A 398 -5.42 28.26 2.51
CA LYS A 398 -4.04 28.43 2.01
C LYS A 398 -3.59 27.38 0.98
N TRP A 399 -4.33 26.29 0.81
CA TRP A 399 -4.05 25.22 -0.16
C TRP A 399 -4.94 25.22 -1.40
N TRP A 400 -6.02 26.02 -1.45
CA TRP A 400 -6.97 26.03 -2.59
C TRP A 400 -7.50 27.43 -3.00
N ASP A 401 -7.40 28.44 -2.13
CA ASP A 401 -8.01 29.76 -2.32
C ASP A 401 -7.04 30.77 -2.98
N SER A 402 -7.06 30.88 -4.31
CA SER A 402 -6.26 31.87 -5.05
C SER A 402 -7.03 32.49 -6.22
N ASN A 403 -6.73 33.77 -6.50
CA ASN A 403 -7.17 34.48 -7.69
C ASN A 403 -6.23 34.24 -8.89
N LEU A 404 -5.11 33.55 -8.69
CA LEU A 404 -4.20 33.13 -9.75
C LEU A 404 -4.56 31.73 -10.26
N ALA A 405 -4.36 31.53 -11.56
CA ALA A 405 -4.38 30.24 -12.25
C ALA A 405 -2.97 29.91 -12.77
N ILE A 406 -2.70 28.62 -12.90
CA ILE A 406 -1.42 28.06 -13.31
C ILE A 406 -1.61 27.41 -14.69
N ARG A 407 -1.02 27.99 -15.74
CA ARG A 407 -0.90 27.34 -17.05
C ARG A 407 0.34 26.47 -17.05
N ILE A 408 0.26 25.27 -17.59
CA ILE A 408 1.40 24.36 -17.69
C ILE A 408 1.65 24.01 -19.16
N ASN A 409 2.90 24.11 -19.61
CA ASN A 409 3.32 23.64 -20.92
C ASN A 409 3.48 22.11 -20.89
N PRO A 410 2.67 21.34 -21.65
CA PRO A 410 2.69 19.87 -21.58
C PRO A 410 4.04 19.28 -22.00
N LYS A 411 4.70 19.88 -23.01
CA LYS A 411 5.94 19.34 -23.59
C LYS A 411 7.16 19.45 -22.69
N ASN A 412 7.19 20.41 -21.75
CA ASN A 412 8.43 20.75 -21.03
C ASN A 412 8.30 21.10 -19.54
N GLY A 413 7.11 21.02 -18.93
CA GLY A 413 6.98 21.24 -17.48
C GLY A 413 6.87 22.69 -17.02
N ARG A 414 7.22 23.66 -17.86
CA ARG A 414 7.25 25.08 -17.46
C ARG A 414 5.84 25.58 -17.11
N ARG A 415 5.76 26.27 -15.99
CA ARG A 415 4.54 26.86 -15.42
C ARG A 415 4.53 28.36 -15.72
N ARG A 416 3.34 28.92 -15.94
CA ARG A 416 3.08 30.35 -16.10
C ARG A 416 1.89 30.73 -15.23
N PHE A 417 2.00 31.83 -14.50
CA PHE A 417 1.05 32.23 -13.46
C PHE A 417 0.34 33.50 -13.91
N PHE A 418 -1.00 33.46 -13.90
CA PHE A 418 -1.82 34.53 -14.47
C PHE A 418 -3.10 34.71 -13.66
N ARG A 419 -3.72 35.88 -13.73
CA ARG A 419 -5.00 36.14 -13.05
C ARG A 419 -6.09 35.25 -13.64
N LYS A 420 -6.85 34.53 -12.80
CA LYS A 420 -7.95 33.67 -13.24
C LYS A 420 -8.95 34.51 -14.07
N PRO A 421 -9.28 34.10 -15.32
CA PRO A 421 -10.20 34.85 -16.17
C PRO A 421 -11.62 34.79 -15.59
N LYS A 422 -12.37 35.88 -15.74
CA LYS A 422 -13.80 35.93 -15.40
C LYS A 422 -14.71 35.44 -16.54
N ASN A 423 -14.30 35.68 -17.79
CA ASN A 423 -15.18 35.61 -18.96
C ASN A 423 -15.05 34.30 -19.75
N ARG A 424 -14.34 33.29 -19.23
CA ARG A 424 -14.21 31.95 -19.84
C ARG A 424 -13.82 30.89 -18.80
N PRO A 425 -14.14 29.60 -19.02
CA PRO A 425 -13.53 28.50 -18.27
C PRO A 425 -12.01 28.43 -18.49
N LEU A 426 -11.32 27.75 -17.57
CA LEU A 426 -9.90 27.41 -17.70
C LEU A 426 -9.73 26.19 -18.61
N LYS A 427 -8.80 26.24 -19.58
CA LYS A 427 -8.49 25.14 -20.48
C LYS A 427 -7.96 23.90 -19.72
N THR A 428 -7.91 22.73 -20.35
CA THR A 428 -7.41 21.49 -19.73
C THR A 428 -5.94 21.57 -19.26
N ASN A 429 -5.15 22.52 -19.78
CA ASN A 429 -3.77 22.81 -19.35
C ASN A 429 -3.66 24.05 -18.43
N GLU A 430 -4.79 24.60 -17.97
CA GLU A 430 -4.88 25.72 -17.04
C GLU A 430 -5.62 25.27 -15.76
N TYR A 431 -4.97 25.45 -14.61
CA TYR A 431 -5.42 24.93 -13.34
C TYR A 431 -5.63 26.06 -12.32
N THR A 432 -6.71 26.00 -11.57
CA THR A 432 -6.86 26.62 -10.25
C THR A 432 -5.85 26.03 -9.27
N LEU A 433 -5.65 26.70 -8.14
CA LEU A 433 -4.83 26.14 -7.06
C LEU A 433 -5.40 24.81 -6.53
N MET A 434 -6.73 24.64 -6.52
CA MET A 434 -7.37 23.41 -6.07
C MET A 434 -7.08 22.22 -7.01
N GLU A 435 -7.29 22.39 -8.31
CA GLU A 435 -6.95 21.38 -9.33
C GLU A 435 -5.44 21.08 -9.30
N TYR A 436 -4.58 22.10 -9.13
CA TYR A 436 -3.12 21.93 -9.12
C TYR A 436 -2.61 21.09 -7.92
N ASN A 437 -3.22 21.25 -6.75
CA ASN A 437 -2.86 20.56 -5.51
C ASN A 437 -3.66 19.28 -5.27
N PHE A 438 -4.51 18.83 -6.21
CA PHE A 438 -5.53 17.81 -5.93
C PHE A 438 -5.00 16.50 -5.33
N ALA A 439 -3.78 16.06 -5.69
CA ALA A 439 -3.12 14.89 -5.07
C ALA A 439 -2.91 15.02 -3.54
N LEU A 440 -2.68 16.22 -3.01
CA LEU A 440 -2.59 16.49 -1.57
C LEU A 440 -3.95 16.29 -0.88
N PHE A 441 -5.04 16.67 -1.55
CA PHE A 441 -6.39 16.48 -1.01
C PHE A 441 -6.83 15.02 -1.11
N PHE A 442 -6.55 14.37 -2.23
CA PHE A 442 -6.85 12.95 -2.45
C PHE A 442 -6.17 12.08 -1.40
N GLY A 443 -4.85 12.14 -1.29
CA GLY A 443 -4.09 11.32 -0.34
C GLY A 443 -4.51 11.55 1.11
N LEU A 444 -4.64 12.81 1.56
CA LEU A 444 -5.00 13.11 2.95
C LEU A 444 -6.46 12.82 3.29
N ALA A 445 -7.39 12.92 2.33
CA ALA A 445 -8.78 12.56 2.56
C ALA A 445 -8.96 11.05 2.64
N VAL A 446 -8.41 10.30 1.66
CA VAL A 446 -8.43 8.84 1.66
C VAL A 446 -7.73 8.29 2.90
N GLN A 447 -6.58 8.85 3.31
CA GLN A 447 -5.94 8.50 4.59
C GLN A 447 -6.88 8.67 5.80
N GLU A 448 -7.54 9.82 5.99
CA GLU A 448 -8.40 10.01 7.17
C GLU A 448 -9.62 9.07 7.13
N TYR A 449 -10.09 8.61 5.96
CA TYR A 449 -11.09 7.56 5.81
C TYR A 449 -10.53 6.16 6.14
N GLU A 450 -9.44 5.72 5.52
CA GLU A 450 -8.79 4.42 5.82
C GLU A 450 -8.35 4.34 7.29
N SER A 451 -8.03 5.48 7.92
CA SER A 451 -7.79 5.59 9.38
C SER A 451 -9.04 5.41 10.26
N THR A 452 -10.21 5.15 9.68
CA THR A 452 -11.42 4.71 10.40
C THR A 452 -11.72 3.23 10.22
N LEU A 453 -11.07 2.53 9.29
CA LEU A 453 -11.28 1.11 9.00
C LEU A 453 -10.55 0.22 10.01
N ILE A 454 -10.89 0.38 11.29
CA ILE A 454 -10.27 -0.31 12.43
C ILE A 454 -11.09 -1.55 12.80
N SER A 455 -10.45 -2.71 12.74
CA SER A 455 -11.03 -4.01 13.10
C SER A 455 -10.39 -4.50 14.40
N ASP A 456 -11.04 -4.12 15.49
CA ASP A 456 -10.66 -4.25 16.90
C ASP A 456 -11.72 -4.97 17.76
N GLN A 457 -12.71 -5.62 17.13
CA GLN A 457 -13.79 -6.38 17.78
C GLN A 457 -13.82 -7.82 17.24
N THR A 458 -12.64 -8.45 17.20
CA THR A 458 -12.50 -9.88 16.92
C THR A 458 -12.72 -10.70 18.21
N PRO A 459 -13.09 -11.99 18.12
CA PRO A 459 -13.06 -12.90 19.27
C PRO A 459 -11.74 -12.91 20.04
N PHE A 460 -10.62 -12.69 19.35
CA PHE A 460 -9.30 -12.54 19.97
C PHE A 460 -9.13 -11.22 20.73
N ASP A 461 -9.70 -10.09 20.28
CA ASP A 461 -9.70 -8.84 21.05
C ASP A 461 -10.53 -8.98 22.32
N GLU A 462 -11.72 -9.58 22.24
CA GLU A 462 -12.54 -9.85 23.41
C GLU A 462 -11.82 -10.75 24.43
N PHE A 463 -11.14 -11.80 23.95
CA PHE A 463 -10.32 -12.67 24.80
C PHE A 463 -9.18 -11.90 25.49
N LEU A 464 -8.45 -11.04 24.76
CA LEU A 464 -7.38 -10.20 25.32
C LEU A 464 -7.91 -9.08 26.24
N ALA A 465 -9.17 -8.65 26.06
CA ALA A 465 -9.87 -7.75 26.97
C ALA A 465 -10.43 -8.45 28.23
N GLY A 466 -10.34 -9.79 28.31
CA GLY A 466 -10.71 -10.59 29.48
C GLY A 466 -11.97 -11.44 29.33
N ASN A 467 -12.67 -11.42 28.19
CA ASN A 467 -13.74 -12.37 27.90
C ASN A 467 -13.14 -13.73 27.51
N THR A 468 -12.75 -14.53 28.51
CA THR A 468 -12.15 -15.85 28.28
C THR A 468 -13.07 -16.85 27.55
N SER A 469 -14.36 -16.53 27.41
CA SER A 469 -15.36 -17.30 26.65
C SER A 469 -15.52 -16.87 25.19
N ALA A 470 -14.85 -15.80 24.74
CA ALA A 470 -14.93 -15.34 23.33
C ALA A 470 -14.29 -16.33 22.34
N MET A 471 -13.29 -17.10 22.79
CA MET A 471 -12.57 -18.08 21.97
C MET A 471 -12.84 -19.51 22.43
N THR A 472 -12.94 -20.45 21.49
CA THR A 472 -13.06 -21.88 21.79
C THR A 472 -11.74 -22.48 22.30
N ALA A 473 -11.81 -23.67 22.92
CA ALA A 473 -10.62 -24.37 23.40
C ALA A 473 -9.58 -24.63 22.30
N ASP A 474 -10.01 -24.87 21.05
CA ASP A 474 -9.12 -25.10 19.91
C ASP A 474 -8.52 -23.81 19.37
N GLN A 475 -9.26 -22.70 19.40
CA GLN A 475 -8.74 -21.36 19.09
C GLN A 475 -7.68 -20.93 20.11
N ILE A 476 -7.87 -21.24 21.40
CA ILE A 476 -6.91 -20.95 22.46
C ILE A 476 -5.65 -21.83 22.32
N GLN A 477 -5.80 -23.13 22.01
CA GLN A 477 -4.66 -24.01 21.69
C GLN A 477 -3.91 -23.54 20.43
N GLY A 478 -4.65 -23.09 19.40
CA GLY A 478 -4.11 -22.51 18.18
C GLY A 478 -3.24 -21.27 18.43
N PHE A 479 -3.70 -20.36 19.29
CA PHE A 479 -2.89 -19.21 19.72
C PHE A 479 -1.61 -19.64 20.44
N GLN A 480 -1.68 -20.62 21.35
CA GLN A 480 -0.51 -21.17 22.03
C GLN A 480 0.46 -21.86 21.06
N LEU A 481 -0.02 -22.47 19.99
CA LEU A 481 0.81 -23.07 18.93
C LEU A 481 1.46 -21.98 18.05
N PHE A 482 0.70 -20.97 17.65
CA PHE A 482 1.16 -19.80 16.90
C PHE A 482 2.28 -19.05 17.65
N GLN A 483 2.15 -18.92 18.98
CA GLN A 483 3.20 -18.39 19.85
C GLN A 483 4.43 -19.31 19.90
N ARG A 484 4.27 -20.58 20.29
CA ARG A 484 5.40 -21.51 20.52
C ARG A 484 6.19 -21.86 19.26
N ASN A 485 5.59 -21.77 18.08
CA ASN A 485 6.28 -22.00 16.80
C ASN A 485 6.93 -20.75 16.20
N GLY A 486 6.82 -19.59 16.86
CA GLY A 486 7.52 -18.37 16.46
C GLY A 486 6.82 -17.53 15.38
N CYS A 487 5.54 -17.80 15.06
CA CYS A 487 4.77 -16.95 14.15
C CYS A 487 4.69 -15.50 14.68
N VAL A 488 4.65 -15.35 16.01
CA VAL A 488 4.72 -14.07 16.74
C VAL A 488 6.09 -13.36 16.68
N ASN A 489 7.08 -13.89 15.96
CA ASN A 489 8.33 -13.16 15.69
C ASN A 489 8.14 -12.13 14.56
N CYS A 490 7.22 -12.41 13.63
CA CYS A 490 6.86 -11.52 12.52
C CYS A 490 5.45 -10.93 12.72
N HIS A 491 4.49 -11.72 13.21
CA HIS A 491 3.13 -11.28 13.52
C HIS A 491 3.02 -10.80 14.98
N ILE A 492 3.72 -9.71 15.26
CA ILE A 492 3.94 -9.21 16.62
C ILE A 492 2.82 -8.27 17.06
N GLY A 493 2.58 -8.19 18.38
CA GLY A 493 1.73 -7.17 18.99
C GLY A 493 0.24 -7.28 18.64
N SER A 494 -0.53 -6.33 19.16
CA SER A 494 -1.97 -6.22 18.94
C SER A 494 -2.36 -6.03 17.47
N GLU A 495 -1.48 -5.40 16.70
CA GLU A 495 -1.58 -5.17 15.25
C GLU A 495 -1.27 -6.44 14.42
N LEU A 496 -0.68 -7.47 15.03
CA LEU A 496 -0.28 -8.74 14.41
C LEU A 496 0.65 -8.57 13.18
N THR A 497 1.53 -7.57 13.22
CA THR A 497 2.56 -7.33 12.19
C THR A 497 3.77 -6.53 12.71
N ALA A 498 4.97 -6.98 12.37
CA ALA A 498 6.22 -6.25 12.57
C ALA A 498 6.38 -5.03 11.65
N ALA A 499 5.54 -4.87 10.62
CA ALA A 499 5.54 -3.70 9.75
C ALA A 499 4.82 -2.47 10.35
N SER A 500 4.43 -2.54 11.62
CA SER A 500 3.67 -1.48 12.30
C SER A 500 4.51 -0.24 12.60
N VAL A 501 3.85 0.93 12.66
CA VAL A 501 4.45 2.19 13.12
C VAL A 501 4.97 2.06 14.56
N SER A 502 4.26 1.31 15.41
CA SER A 502 4.68 1.04 16.80
C SER A 502 6.00 0.25 16.87
N ASN A 503 6.14 -0.82 16.08
CA ASN A 503 7.38 -1.61 16.03
C ASN A 503 8.54 -0.81 15.43
N VAL A 504 8.31 -0.12 14.31
CA VAL A 504 9.35 0.70 13.65
C VAL A 504 9.81 1.86 14.54
N ASN A 505 8.92 2.48 15.32
CA ASN A 505 9.30 3.49 16.30
C ASN A 505 10.09 2.90 17.50
N SER A 506 9.87 1.62 17.83
CA SER A 506 10.53 0.92 18.96
C SER A 506 11.89 0.33 18.59
N LYS A 507 12.03 -0.23 17.38
CA LYS A 507 13.26 -0.88 16.87
C LYS A 507 14.12 0.00 15.96
N GLY A 508 13.54 1.06 15.39
CA GLY A 508 14.09 1.75 14.23
C GLY A 508 13.63 1.13 12.91
N ARG A 509 14.03 1.76 11.79
CA ARG A 509 13.65 1.37 10.41
C ARG A 509 14.51 0.25 9.81
N ILE A 510 15.64 -0.05 10.44
CA ILE A 510 16.54 -1.16 10.13
C ILE A 510 16.75 -1.91 11.44
N GLU A 511 16.53 -3.22 11.46
CA GLU A 511 16.77 -4.08 12.61
C GLU A 511 17.81 -5.15 12.29
N ARG A 512 18.26 -5.86 13.32
CA ARG A 512 19.07 -7.09 13.19
C ARG A 512 18.13 -8.28 13.29
N ASP A 513 18.29 -9.28 12.42
CA ASP A 513 17.57 -10.54 12.53
C ASP A 513 17.81 -11.17 13.92
N ILE A 514 16.78 -11.80 14.47
CA ILE A 514 16.83 -12.50 15.75
C ILE A 514 17.69 -13.78 15.67
N PHE A 515 17.85 -14.37 14.48
CA PHE A 515 18.63 -15.59 14.28
C PHE A 515 20.05 -15.32 13.77
N PRO A 516 21.10 -16.02 14.26
CA PRO A 516 22.45 -15.96 13.71
C PRO A 516 22.46 -16.30 12.19
N PRO A 517 23.23 -15.58 11.35
CA PRO A 517 24.30 -14.63 11.70
C PRO A 517 23.83 -13.18 12.00
N GLN A 518 22.53 -12.96 12.21
CA GLN A 518 21.92 -11.65 12.49
C GLN A 518 22.17 -10.58 11.41
N PRO A 519 21.84 -10.85 10.13
CA PRO A 519 21.92 -9.83 9.07
C PRO A 519 21.01 -8.63 9.36
N ALA A 520 21.25 -7.53 8.65
CA ALA A 520 20.40 -6.35 8.66
C ALA A 520 19.12 -6.59 7.85
N LEU A 521 17.98 -6.27 8.46
CA LEU A 521 16.65 -6.34 7.86
C LEU A 521 16.04 -4.93 7.76
N ASP A 522 15.28 -4.70 6.69
CA ASP A 522 14.28 -3.63 6.68
C ASP A 522 13.18 -4.00 7.71
N THR A 523 12.97 -3.18 8.75
CA THR A 523 12.08 -3.55 9.88
C THR A 523 10.67 -3.91 9.41
N GLY A 524 10.23 -5.13 9.71
CA GLY A 524 8.93 -5.68 9.28
C GLY A 524 8.87 -6.24 7.85
N PHE A 525 10.02 -6.50 7.21
CA PHE A 525 10.12 -7.11 5.87
C PHE A 525 10.96 -8.39 5.92
N PHE A 526 10.39 -9.50 5.41
CA PHE A 526 11.00 -10.84 5.52
C PHE A 526 10.92 -11.63 4.21
N ALA A 527 11.95 -12.45 3.94
CA ALA A 527 12.02 -13.32 2.77
C ALA A 527 11.68 -14.77 3.14
N ILE A 528 10.41 -15.14 2.99
CA ILE A 528 9.86 -16.43 3.47
C ILE A 528 9.77 -17.52 2.39
N GLY A 529 10.36 -17.31 1.20
CA GLY A 529 10.42 -18.31 0.13
C GLY A 529 9.07 -18.64 -0.54
N VAL A 530 8.21 -17.63 -0.78
CA VAL A 530 6.95 -17.81 -1.55
C VAL A 530 7.25 -18.14 -3.03
N ARG A 531 8.25 -17.47 -3.60
CA ARG A 531 8.73 -17.56 -4.99
C ARG A 531 10.27 -17.66 -5.01
N PRO A 532 10.89 -18.15 -6.11
CA PRO A 532 12.33 -18.03 -6.35
C PRO A 532 12.83 -16.59 -6.31
N SER A 533 14.04 -16.39 -5.79
CA SER A 533 14.57 -15.05 -5.48
C SER A 533 14.92 -14.17 -6.69
N GLY A 534 14.95 -14.74 -7.90
CA GLY A 534 15.16 -14.01 -9.15
C GLY A 534 13.90 -13.40 -9.76
N GLU A 535 12.70 -13.85 -9.36
CA GLU A 535 11.45 -13.47 -10.01
C GLU A 535 10.83 -12.19 -9.45
N ASP A 536 10.88 -12.03 -8.13
CA ASP A 536 10.39 -10.84 -7.44
C ASP A 536 11.42 -10.34 -6.41
N PRO A 537 12.06 -9.19 -6.65
CA PRO A 537 13.11 -8.68 -5.78
C PRO A 537 12.59 -8.11 -4.46
N GLY A 538 11.27 -7.93 -4.27
CA GLY A 538 10.74 -7.29 -3.06
C GLY A 538 11.36 -5.91 -2.82
N VAL A 539 11.79 -5.63 -1.58
CA VAL A 539 12.47 -4.36 -1.26
C VAL A 539 13.84 -4.18 -1.94
N ALA A 540 14.49 -5.22 -2.46
CA ALA A 540 15.69 -5.02 -3.30
C ALA A 540 15.38 -4.33 -4.65
N GLY A 541 14.09 -4.25 -5.05
CA GLY A 541 13.65 -3.48 -6.20
C GLY A 541 14.01 -1.98 -6.10
N LYS A 542 13.95 -1.27 -7.23
CA LYS A 542 14.37 0.13 -7.35
C LYS A 542 13.26 1.09 -7.79
N ASP A 543 13.42 2.36 -7.43
CA ASP A 543 12.56 3.45 -7.89
C ASP A 543 12.97 4.07 -9.24
N GLU A 544 12.22 5.09 -9.69
CA GLU A 544 12.49 5.81 -10.94
C GLU A 544 13.83 6.58 -10.97
N PHE A 545 14.51 6.70 -9.81
CA PHE A 545 15.82 7.32 -9.63
C PHE A 545 16.96 6.30 -9.47
N ASP A 546 16.68 5.00 -9.64
CA ASP A 546 17.61 3.89 -9.45
C ASP A 546 18.05 3.63 -7.98
N ASN A 547 17.26 4.09 -7.00
CA ASN A 547 17.50 3.82 -5.57
C ASN A 547 16.66 2.63 -5.07
N SER A 548 17.29 1.71 -4.33
CA SER A 548 16.62 0.54 -3.74
C SER A 548 15.52 0.95 -2.75
N PHE A 549 14.43 0.17 -2.68
CA PHE A 549 13.39 0.33 -1.65
C PHE A 549 13.85 -0.17 -0.27
N SER A 550 14.87 -1.03 -0.22
CA SER A 550 15.50 -1.47 1.02
C SER A 550 16.26 -0.32 1.67
N GLU A 551 15.83 0.02 2.86
CA GLU A 551 16.38 1.11 3.66
C GLU A 551 17.71 0.66 4.29
N ALA A 552 17.89 -0.63 4.58
CA ALA A 552 19.20 -1.21 4.90
C ALA A 552 20.21 -1.00 3.75
N THR A 553 19.78 -1.18 2.51
CA THR A 553 20.60 -0.91 1.31
C THR A 553 20.91 0.59 1.17
N LEU A 554 19.92 1.47 1.39
CA LEU A 554 20.16 2.92 1.39
C LEU A 554 21.10 3.39 2.50
N ALA A 555 21.18 2.70 3.63
CA ALA A 555 22.15 2.99 4.70
C ALA A 555 23.57 2.62 4.25
N LEU A 556 23.78 1.42 3.70
CA LEU A 556 25.06 0.97 3.14
C LEU A 556 25.54 1.88 1.98
N GLU A 557 24.63 2.35 1.12
CA GLU A 557 24.93 3.30 0.04
C GLU A 557 25.17 4.75 0.53
N GLY A 558 25.05 5.04 1.83
CA GLY A 558 25.16 6.40 2.38
C GLY A 558 24.03 7.35 1.92
N LYS A 559 22.94 6.81 1.37
CA LYS A 559 21.80 7.58 0.82
C LYS A 559 20.66 7.79 1.82
N PHE A 560 20.57 6.99 2.89
CA PHE A 560 19.46 6.97 3.85
C PHE A 560 19.05 8.38 4.31
N LYS A 561 19.95 9.11 4.98
CA LYS A 561 19.69 10.49 5.45
C LYS A 561 19.29 11.46 4.34
N LYS A 562 19.89 11.31 3.14
CA LYS A 562 19.65 12.17 1.97
C LYS A 562 18.27 11.95 1.33
N LEU A 563 17.69 10.77 1.50
CA LEU A 563 16.42 10.36 0.88
C LEU A 563 15.25 10.19 1.87
N LEU A 564 15.53 9.95 3.15
CA LEU A 564 14.55 9.70 4.21
C LEU A 564 14.56 10.79 5.31
N GLY A 565 15.62 11.61 5.41
CA GLY A 565 15.66 12.81 6.24
C GLY A 565 16.12 12.63 7.69
N GLU A 566 16.41 11.40 8.11
CA GLU A 566 16.88 11.02 9.46
C GLU A 566 18.14 10.12 9.37
N GLU A 567 18.82 9.84 10.48
CA GLU A 567 19.97 8.92 10.46
C GLU A 567 19.50 7.45 10.43
N PRO A 568 20.24 6.53 9.77
CA PRO A 568 19.95 5.10 9.88
C PRO A 568 20.27 4.60 11.30
N PRO A 569 19.48 3.66 11.87
CA PRO A 569 19.75 3.09 13.20
C PRO A 569 21.15 2.49 13.34
N PHE A 570 21.65 1.87 12.25
CA PHE A 570 23.05 1.49 12.04
C PHE A 570 23.30 1.35 10.53
N VAL A 571 24.57 1.23 10.14
CA VAL A 571 24.97 0.93 8.75
C VAL A 571 25.35 -0.56 8.66
N PRO A 572 24.80 -1.34 7.70
CA PRO A 572 25.21 -2.73 7.49
C PRO A 572 26.69 -2.85 7.09
N ASN A 573 27.31 -4.00 7.39
CA ASN A 573 28.75 -4.21 7.16
C ASN A 573 29.11 -4.45 5.68
N SER A 574 28.19 -5.02 4.90
CA SER A 574 28.37 -5.29 3.46
C SER A 574 27.02 -5.60 2.79
N THR A 575 26.99 -5.77 1.47
CA THR A 575 25.79 -6.24 0.76
C THR A 575 25.36 -7.65 1.20
N GLY A 576 26.30 -8.50 1.62
CA GLY A 576 26.01 -9.82 2.18
C GLY A 576 25.52 -9.81 3.63
N ASP A 577 25.50 -8.63 4.27
CA ASP A 577 24.96 -8.39 5.61
C ASP A 577 23.51 -7.86 5.55
N ILE A 578 22.82 -7.97 4.39
CA ILE A 578 21.49 -7.40 4.15
C ILE A 578 20.55 -8.45 3.55
N VAL A 579 19.36 -8.65 4.15
CA VAL A 579 18.27 -9.40 3.50
C VAL A 579 17.27 -8.41 2.89
N ALA A 580 17.41 -8.17 1.59
CA ALA A 580 16.50 -7.31 0.82
C ALA A 580 15.79 -8.05 -0.32
N THR A 581 16.47 -9.00 -0.96
CA THR A 581 15.94 -9.75 -2.11
C THR A 581 14.78 -10.63 -1.67
N SER A 582 13.63 -10.43 -2.31
CA SER A 582 12.37 -11.13 -2.03
C SER A 582 11.90 -11.01 -0.57
N ALA A 583 12.34 -9.93 0.11
CA ALA A 583 11.79 -9.56 1.41
C ALA A 583 10.56 -8.67 1.22
N PHE A 584 9.45 -9.05 1.85
CA PHE A 584 8.14 -8.39 1.70
C PHE A 584 7.55 -7.99 3.06
N LYS A 585 6.72 -6.95 3.05
CA LYS A 585 6.01 -6.44 4.23
C LYS A 585 5.20 -7.55 4.90
N THR A 586 5.36 -7.74 6.20
CA THR A 586 4.45 -8.62 6.96
C THR A 586 3.01 -8.08 6.91
N PRO A 587 2.01 -8.87 6.50
CA PRO A 587 0.60 -8.47 6.59
C PRO A 587 0.11 -8.58 8.04
N GLY A 588 -0.89 -7.77 8.41
CA GLY A 588 -1.67 -8.06 9.61
C GLY A 588 -2.58 -9.26 9.36
N LEU A 589 -2.91 -10.04 10.39
CA LEU A 589 -3.73 -11.26 10.27
C LEU A 589 -5.20 -11.06 10.65
N ARG A 590 -5.62 -9.82 10.90
CA ARG A 590 -7.00 -9.48 11.25
C ARG A 590 -7.89 -9.58 10.01
N ASN A 591 -8.97 -10.33 10.12
CA ASN A 591 -9.88 -10.75 9.03
C ASN A 591 -9.23 -11.64 7.96
N VAL A 592 -8.12 -12.33 8.27
CA VAL A 592 -7.41 -13.17 7.29
C VAL A 592 -8.30 -14.27 6.69
N GLU A 593 -9.33 -14.74 7.40
CA GLU A 593 -10.36 -15.64 6.85
C GLU A 593 -11.04 -15.11 5.57
N LEU A 594 -11.16 -13.79 5.43
CA LEU A 594 -11.91 -13.12 4.37
C LEU A 594 -11.02 -12.60 3.23
N THR A 595 -9.69 -12.71 3.36
CA THR A 595 -8.72 -12.10 2.42
C THR A 595 -7.93 -13.15 1.64
N ALA A 596 -8.59 -14.24 1.23
CA ALA A 596 -8.07 -15.15 0.22
C ALA A 596 -8.16 -14.51 -1.19
N PRO A 597 -7.25 -14.84 -2.12
CA PRO A 597 -6.12 -15.76 -1.98
C PRO A 597 -4.87 -15.09 -1.37
N TYR A 598 -3.95 -15.91 -0.85
CA TYR A 598 -2.92 -15.49 0.10
C TYR A 598 -1.51 -15.28 -0.47
N PHE A 599 -0.68 -14.56 0.29
CA PHE A 599 0.66 -14.05 -0.06
C PHE A 599 0.68 -13.04 -1.21
N HIS A 600 1.81 -12.35 -1.41
CA HIS A 600 1.96 -11.28 -2.41
C HIS A 600 1.75 -11.72 -3.87
N ASN A 601 1.68 -13.02 -4.15
CA ASN A 601 1.37 -13.60 -5.45
C ASN A 601 -0.03 -14.24 -5.53
N GLY A 602 -0.79 -14.29 -4.42
CA GLY A 602 -2.10 -14.94 -4.37
C GLY A 602 -2.04 -16.45 -4.55
N GLY A 603 -0.90 -17.10 -4.27
CA GLY A 603 -0.61 -18.47 -4.67
C GLY A 603 -1.21 -19.58 -3.80
N GLN A 604 -2.06 -19.27 -2.82
CA GLN A 604 -2.80 -20.22 -1.98
C GLN A 604 -4.25 -19.77 -1.85
N SER A 605 -5.21 -20.69 -1.92
CA SER A 605 -6.64 -20.40 -1.76
C SER A 605 -7.15 -20.58 -0.33
N THR A 606 -6.49 -21.39 0.51
CA THR A 606 -6.97 -21.71 1.87
C THR A 606 -5.96 -21.41 2.98
N LEU A 607 -6.45 -21.19 4.22
CA LEU A 607 -5.59 -20.99 5.39
C LEU A 607 -4.81 -22.27 5.74
N GLU A 608 -5.41 -23.41 5.47
CA GLU A 608 -4.85 -24.74 5.62
C GLU A 608 -3.58 -24.90 4.74
N GLN A 609 -3.64 -24.45 3.47
CA GLN A 609 -2.47 -24.39 2.58
C GLN A 609 -1.39 -23.40 3.05
N VAL A 610 -1.79 -22.27 3.65
CA VAL A 610 -0.85 -21.29 4.24
C VAL A 610 -0.12 -21.88 5.45
N VAL A 611 -0.79 -22.67 6.29
CA VAL A 611 -0.14 -23.38 7.40
C VAL A 611 0.80 -24.47 6.90
N ASP A 612 0.44 -25.21 5.84
CA ASP A 612 1.33 -26.19 5.21
C ASP A 612 2.62 -25.53 4.66
N PHE A 613 2.49 -24.36 4.03
CA PHE A 613 3.62 -23.56 3.56
C PHE A 613 4.60 -23.21 4.69
N TYR A 614 4.09 -22.75 5.84
CA TYR A 614 4.94 -22.46 7.01
C TYR A 614 5.50 -23.73 7.64
N LYS A 615 4.73 -24.83 7.66
CA LYS A 615 5.15 -26.13 8.19
C LYS A 615 6.39 -26.68 7.47
N ARG A 616 6.42 -26.66 6.14
CA ARG A 616 7.58 -27.09 5.34
C ARG A 616 8.74 -26.07 5.27
N GLY A 617 8.64 -24.94 5.99
CA GLY A 617 9.70 -23.91 5.99
C GLY A 617 9.79 -23.11 4.67
N GLY A 618 8.67 -22.85 4.02
CA GLY A 618 8.56 -22.14 2.73
C GLY A 618 8.79 -23.05 1.51
N ASN A 619 8.24 -22.67 0.35
CA ASN A 619 8.42 -23.41 -0.91
C ASN A 619 9.89 -23.38 -1.37
N PHE A 620 10.50 -22.20 -1.32
CA PHE A 620 11.87 -21.96 -1.80
C PHE A 620 12.85 -21.67 -0.64
N GLY A 621 12.56 -22.24 0.54
CA GLY A 621 13.35 -22.08 1.76
C GLY A 621 13.16 -20.71 2.44
N GLY A 622 14.16 -20.28 3.20
CA GLY A 622 14.12 -19.03 3.98
C GLY A 622 13.55 -19.18 5.40
N LEU A 623 12.79 -20.25 5.69
CA LEU A 623 12.30 -20.57 7.03
C LEU A 623 12.74 -21.96 7.52
N ARG A 624 12.68 -22.13 8.85
CA ARG A 624 12.82 -23.41 9.55
C ARG A 624 11.52 -24.19 9.46
N GLU A 625 11.61 -25.48 9.16
CA GLU A 625 10.47 -26.42 9.23
C GLU A 625 9.87 -26.48 10.65
N LEU A 626 8.56 -26.72 10.73
CA LEU A 626 7.79 -26.79 11.98
C LEU A 626 7.20 -28.19 12.13
N ASN A 627 7.43 -28.84 13.27
CA ASN A 627 6.85 -30.14 13.58
C ASN A 627 5.41 -29.99 14.08
N LEU A 628 4.48 -29.73 13.16
CA LEU A 628 3.04 -29.62 13.41
C LEU A 628 2.30 -30.87 12.96
N THR A 629 1.48 -31.46 13.83
CA THR A 629 0.50 -32.47 13.42
C THR A 629 -0.67 -31.84 12.65
N GLN A 630 -1.54 -32.67 12.08
CA GLN A 630 -2.79 -32.17 11.46
C GLN A 630 -3.70 -31.48 12.49
N ASP A 631 -3.80 -32.02 13.70
CA ASP A 631 -4.53 -31.42 14.83
C ASP A 631 -3.96 -30.05 15.24
N ASP A 632 -2.62 -29.90 15.28
CA ASP A 632 -1.98 -28.61 15.52
C ASP A 632 -2.30 -27.59 14.41
N LYS A 633 -2.28 -28.03 13.14
CA LYS A 633 -2.64 -27.20 11.97
C LYS A 633 -4.09 -26.73 12.05
N ASP A 634 -5.03 -27.64 12.31
CA ASP A 634 -6.45 -27.32 12.40
C ASP A 634 -6.74 -26.32 13.53
N LYS A 635 -6.03 -26.44 14.66
CA LYS A 635 -6.08 -25.48 15.78
C LYS A 635 -5.48 -24.12 15.42
N VAL A 636 -4.32 -24.08 14.75
CA VAL A 636 -3.75 -22.81 14.24
C VAL A 636 -4.71 -22.14 13.27
N VAL A 637 -5.35 -22.88 12.36
CA VAL A 637 -6.37 -22.34 11.45
C VAL A 637 -7.62 -21.87 12.20
N ALA A 638 -8.07 -22.59 13.22
CA ALA A 638 -9.16 -22.13 14.09
C ALA A 638 -8.81 -20.79 14.76
N PHE A 639 -7.59 -20.63 15.27
CA PHE A 639 -7.10 -19.35 15.80
C PHE A 639 -7.10 -18.24 14.73
N LEU A 640 -6.64 -18.50 13.50
CA LEU A 640 -6.70 -17.50 12.42
C LEU A 640 -8.15 -17.09 12.08
N LYS A 641 -9.11 -18.01 12.18
CA LYS A 641 -10.56 -17.73 12.06
C LYS A 641 -11.12 -16.95 13.26
N ALA A 642 -10.45 -16.95 14.42
CA ALA A 642 -10.76 -16.12 15.59
C ALA A 642 -10.28 -14.66 15.46
N LEU A 643 -9.58 -14.32 14.37
CA LEU A 643 -9.11 -12.97 14.05
C LEU A 643 -10.08 -12.20 13.14
N THR A 644 -11.25 -12.77 12.81
CA THR A 644 -12.29 -12.10 12.02
C THR A 644 -13.19 -11.24 12.91
N ASP A 645 -13.50 -10.03 12.45
CA ASP A 645 -14.41 -9.09 13.10
C ASP A 645 -15.75 -9.13 12.35
N GLU A 646 -16.84 -9.43 13.07
CA GLU A 646 -18.14 -9.62 12.40
C GLU A 646 -18.69 -8.32 11.79
N ARG A 647 -18.20 -7.14 12.18
CA ARG A 647 -18.53 -5.90 11.47
C ARG A 647 -17.94 -5.88 10.07
N VAL A 648 -16.76 -6.46 9.88
CA VAL A 648 -16.12 -6.59 8.56
C VAL A 648 -16.88 -7.59 7.71
N ARG A 649 -17.17 -8.80 8.24
CA ARG A 649 -17.91 -9.84 7.50
C ARG A 649 -19.28 -9.33 7.03
N ASN A 650 -20.00 -8.64 7.90
CA ASN A 650 -21.35 -8.16 7.64
C ASN A 650 -21.39 -6.71 7.09
N GLN A 651 -20.25 -6.13 6.68
CA GLN A 651 -20.13 -4.76 6.12
C GLN A 651 -20.79 -3.67 7.00
N GLN A 652 -20.77 -3.83 8.33
CA GLN A 652 -21.31 -2.87 9.31
C GLN A 652 -20.35 -1.69 9.51
N ALA A 653 -20.86 -0.56 10.01
CA ALA A 653 -20.03 0.62 10.27
C ALA A 653 -18.82 0.31 11.17
N PRO A 654 -17.59 0.76 10.81
CA PRO A 654 -17.25 1.75 9.77
C PRO A 654 -17.01 1.18 8.35
N PHE A 655 -17.29 -0.11 8.12
CA PHE A 655 -17.05 -0.82 6.85
C PHE A 655 -18.23 -0.75 5.86
N ASP A 656 -19.33 -0.08 6.23
CA ASP A 656 -20.47 0.20 5.33
C ASP A 656 -20.05 1.06 4.12
N HIS A 657 -20.74 0.97 2.99
CA HIS A 657 -20.25 1.58 1.74
C HIS A 657 -21.33 1.91 0.68
N PRO A 658 -21.03 2.85 -0.25
CA PRO A 658 -21.75 3.00 -1.51
C PRO A 658 -21.80 1.71 -2.33
N GLN A 659 -22.79 1.62 -3.23
CA GLN A 659 -22.83 0.62 -4.29
C GLN A 659 -21.59 0.72 -5.17
N ILE A 660 -21.13 -0.40 -5.74
CA ILE A 660 -20.11 -0.41 -6.78
C ILE A 660 -20.37 -1.53 -7.78
N PHE A 661 -20.15 -1.24 -9.07
CA PHE A 661 -20.11 -2.27 -10.11
C PHE A 661 -18.65 -2.56 -10.43
N ILE A 662 -18.21 -3.78 -10.14
CA ILE A 662 -16.82 -4.22 -10.38
C ILE A 662 -16.77 -5.15 -11.59
N PRO A 663 -15.83 -4.97 -12.54
CA PRO A 663 -15.57 -5.95 -13.58
C PRO A 663 -15.25 -7.33 -12.97
N ASN A 664 -15.80 -8.39 -13.56
CA ASN A 664 -15.61 -9.78 -13.14
C ASN A 664 -15.34 -10.63 -14.40
N GLY A 665 -14.19 -10.35 -15.00
CA GLY A 665 -13.81 -10.73 -16.35
C GLY A 665 -14.77 -10.25 -17.45
N HIS A 666 -14.83 -11.07 -18.49
CA HIS A 666 -15.57 -10.83 -19.73
C HIS A 666 -16.44 -12.06 -20.04
N PRO A 667 -17.55 -11.92 -20.79
CA PRO A 667 -18.36 -13.04 -21.23
C PRO A 667 -17.53 -14.15 -21.90
N ASN A 668 -17.97 -15.39 -21.73
CA ASN A 668 -17.25 -16.62 -22.08
C ASN A 668 -15.95 -16.84 -21.24
N ASP A 669 -14.80 -17.03 -21.88
CA ASP A 669 -13.64 -17.72 -21.32
C ASP A 669 -12.30 -17.17 -21.85
N GLU A 670 -11.21 -17.90 -21.63
CA GLU A 670 -9.87 -17.59 -22.14
C GLU A 670 -9.68 -17.94 -23.62
N ASN A 671 -10.59 -18.72 -24.19
CA ASN A 671 -10.56 -19.19 -25.58
C ASN A 671 -11.45 -18.32 -26.50
N SER A 672 -12.41 -17.58 -25.94
CA SER A 672 -13.34 -16.69 -26.64
C SER A 672 -13.86 -15.57 -25.74
N VAL A 673 -14.13 -14.39 -26.31
CA VAL A 673 -14.77 -13.26 -25.61
C VAL A 673 -15.76 -12.55 -26.54
N VAL A 674 -16.77 -11.89 -25.98
CA VAL A 674 -17.66 -10.99 -26.73
C VAL A 674 -16.98 -9.64 -26.94
N VAL A 675 -17.01 -9.11 -28.17
CA VAL A 675 -16.43 -7.81 -28.53
C VAL A 675 -17.43 -6.68 -28.22
N ASP A 676 -16.98 -5.68 -27.47
CA ASP A 676 -17.72 -4.43 -27.30
C ASP A 676 -17.73 -3.63 -28.63
N SER A 677 -18.92 -3.57 -29.22
CA SER A 677 -19.20 -2.83 -30.46
C SER A 677 -19.00 -1.32 -30.36
N GLY A 678 -19.08 -0.74 -29.15
CA GLY A 678 -18.87 0.69 -28.88
C GLY A 678 -17.41 1.06 -28.57
N ALA A 679 -16.64 0.16 -27.96
CA ALA A 679 -15.24 0.41 -27.59
C ALA A 679 -14.21 0.15 -28.71
N SER A 680 -14.64 -0.36 -29.87
CA SER A 680 -13.77 -0.64 -31.01
C SER A 680 -13.26 0.65 -31.69
N SER A 681 -11.95 0.89 -31.67
CA SER A 681 -11.35 2.14 -32.19
C SER A 681 -9.96 1.94 -32.77
N ASN A 682 -9.64 2.60 -33.89
CA ASN A 682 -8.36 2.52 -34.61
C ASN A 682 -7.90 1.08 -34.95
N GLY A 683 -8.85 0.14 -35.12
CA GLY A 683 -8.57 -1.28 -35.36
C GLY A 683 -8.25 -2.09 -34.08
N VAL A 684 -8.24 -1.45 -32.91
CA VAL A 684 -8.17 -2.11 -31.61
C VAL A 684 -9.60 -2.52 -31.20
N GLN A 685 -9.80 -3.79 -30.89
CA GLN A 685 -11.04 -4.30 -30.30
C GLN A 685 -10.89 -4.46 -28.79
N GLN A 686 -12.00 -4.32 -28.06
CA GLN A 686 -12.07 -4.54 -26.62
C GLN A 686 -13.18 -5.55 -26.31
N ALA A 687 -12.99 -6.37 -25.28
CA ALA A 687 -14.02 -7.27 -24.79
C ALA A 687 -15.08 -6.51 -23.99
N GLU A 688 -16.33 -6.98 -24.04
CA GLU A 688 -17.41 -6.50 -23.16
C GLU A 688 -17.11 -6.87 -21.69
N ASP A 689 -17.38 -5.96 -20.75
CA ASP A 689 -17.20 -6.23 -19.32
C ASP A 689 -18.40 -6.99 -18.76
N ASN A 690 -18.14 -8.13 -18.09
CA ASN A 690 -19.12 -8.72 -17.19
C ASN A 690 -19.04 -7.97 -15.84
N LEU A 691 -20.08 -7.21 -15.46
CA LEU A 691 -20.08 -6.42 -14.24
C LEU A 691 -20.81 -7.15 -13.10
N LEU A 692 -20.10 -7.36 -11.99
CA LEU A 692 -20.67 -7.79 -10.71
C LEU A 692 -21.12 -6.56 -9.92
N GLU A 693 -22.40 -6.51 -9.53
CA GLU A 693 -22.90 -5.51 -8.60
C GLU A 693 -22.59 -5.91 -7.16
N ILE A 694 -21.96 -5.01 -6.41
CA ILE A 694 -21.93 -5.01 -4.95
C ILE A 694 -22.90 -3.90 -4.49
N PRO A 695 -23.98 -4.22 -3.76
CA PRO A 695 -25.02 -3.25 -3.41
C PRO A 695 -24.52 -2.20 -2.41
N ALA A 696 -25.24 -1.09 -2.27
CA ALA A 696 -24.99 -0.12 -1.20
C ALA A 696 -25.37 -0.72 0.16
N VAL A 697 -24.48 -0.59 1.15
CA VAL A 697 -24.69 -1.08 2.51
C VAL A 697 -24.75 0.10 3.49
N GLY A 698 -25.76 0.09 4.35
CA GLY A 698 -25.95 1.07 5.43
C GLY A 698 -25.18 0.71 6.70
N ARG A 699 -25.16 1.60 7.70
CA ARG A 699 -24.39 1.40 8.96
C ARG A 699 -24.64 0.07 9.68
N ASN A 700 -25.84 -0.50 9.49
CA ASN A 700 -26.31 -1.72 10.13
C ASN A 700 -25.78 -3.01 9.44
N GLY A 701 -25.06 -2.87 8.33
CA GLY A 701 -24.52 -3.98 7.56
C GLY A 701 -25.50 -4.58 6.54
N GLY A 702 -25.04 -5.64 5.89
CA GLY A 702 -25.76 -6.43 4.91
C GLY A 702 -25.34 -7.89 4.93
N THR A 703 -25.81 -8.67 3.96
CA THR A 703 -25.39 -10.07 3.79
C THR A 703 -23.88 -10.16 3.55
N PRO A 704 -23.15 -11.07 4.23
CA PRO A 704 -21.76 -11.37 3.90
C PRO A 704 -21.55 -11.66 2.40
N LEU A 705 -20.46 -11.11 1.85
CA LEU A 705 -20.02 -11.43 0.50
C LEU A 705 -19.38 -12.83 0.47
N ALA A 706 -19.53 -13.55 -0.64
CA ALA A 706 -18.86 -14.82 -0.87
C ALA A 706 -17.33 -14.64 -0.84
N LYS A 707 -16.61 -15.60 -0.24
CA LYS A 707 -15.14 -15.58 -0.23
C LYS A 707 -14.61 -16.05 -1.58
N PHE A 708 -13.28 -16.04 -1.71
CA PHE A 708 -12.61 -16.52 -2.90
C PHE A 708 -12.89 -18.02 -3.13
N LEU A 709 -13.51 -18.32 -4.28
CA LEU A 709 -13.92 -19.67 -4.71
C LEU A 709 -15.09 -20.30 -3.91
N GLU A 710 -15.93 -19.48 -3.24
CA GLU A 710 -17.25 -19.85 -2.70
C GLU A 710 -18.40 -19.50 -3.66
#